data_AF-A0A6C0NUT5-F1
#
_entry.id   AF-A0A6C0NUT5-F1
#
_cell.length_a   1.000
_cell.length_b   1.000
_cell.length_c   1.000
_cell.angle_alpha   90.00
_cell.angle_beta   90.00
_cell.angle_gamma   90.00
#
_symmetry.space_group_name_H-M   'P 1'
#
loop_
_entity.id
_entity.type
_entity.pdbx_description
1 polymer ?
#
loop_
_entity_poly.entity_id
_entity_poly.type
_entity_poly.pdbx_seq_one_letter_code
_entity_poly.pdbx_strand_id
1 'polypeptide(L)'
;MTNMNDFHDKNGFGLLNPIALSVTLDNGKRPSFQAGGWSDGPSGTDALGDYRTRTLAFRGEEESDSITLELKCYASTVLAYVSVQLKQDVFGVTHALAPEAGLRFSVSDPVGAEGILAHYNHYKWWTRPYIAEGTSALPAQTQTLLWRAGGRYTQLFPACSDVCKTTLQGNGDGFDIVVSPLVRGFRSGRQLLYVLSESDASYIAAEQAAAAMLHAMDKPVRTRESKSYPEAFDYLGWCTWDAFYHEVSEHGIEAKAAELQEKDVPVRWVMIDDGWSPVREDKTLSSLGANAEKFPNGLLATVRSLKNHYGVKWVGVWHAFTGYWHGIEPGSELASDMRDVLFADHAGRLIPHPDPAKGLSFWKTWHESLARQGIDMIKVDSQSSLVQFVQGQLPLGRAAAGLHQSLEASAALFFDGRLINCMGMAQENVWNRGNTAISRNSDDFYPSKPDWFREHALQNAYNSVYHGTLYWGDWDMWWTSHDDSVSHAVLRAVSGGPVYISDPVGTTDASKLRPLIYSNGRVLRADRPGLPTEDCLFTNPVEQPVPLKVWNRSGDCGLLAAFHLHSEAETVSGKLRIGDVPGLAEERYAVLDHFNRQAFNLDQTASHAFSVERGQPALFAVVPYRDGIACFGLVDKYVSPAAIESCWSANGRTVLALREGGLLGFACDTEPAAVLINGEHAKVQRESGFYTVDCADSKGSSVLVEIMLA
;
A
#
# COMPACT_ATOMS: atom_id res chain seq x y z
N MET A 1 43.02 3.40 14.27
CA MET A 1 42.29 2.45 13.42
C MET A 1 41.54 1.49 14.33
N THR A 2 40.30 1.84 14.60
CA THR A 2 39.29 1.05 15.32
C THR A 2 38.03 1.25 14.48
N ASN A 3 37.52 0.17 13.90
CA ASN A 3 36.40 0.17 12.98
C ASN A 3 35.16 0.77 13.64
N MET A 4 34.49 1.65 12.91
CA MET A 4 33.52 2.62 13.43
C MET A 4 32.11 2.38 12.86
N ASN A 5 31.80 1.16 12.41
CA ASN A 5 30.54 0.84 11.73
C ASN A 5 29.95 -0.48 12.25
N ASP A 6 29.38 -0.42 13.45
CA ASP A 6 28.63 -1.52 14.00
C ASP A 6 27.40 -0.90 14.68
N PHE A 7 26.21 -1.45 14.45
CA PHE A 7 25.05 -1.37 15.36
C PHE A 7 25.44 -1.65 16.84
N HIS A 8 26.64 -2.23 16.99
CA HIS A 8 27.39 -2.68 18.13
C HIS A 8 28.48 -1.67 18.61
N ASP A 9 28.12 -0.48 19.08
CA ASP A 9 28.76 -0.15 20.38
C ASP A 9 28.26 -1.23 21.35
N LYS A 10 29.08 -1.73 22.28
CA LYS A 10 28.88 -2.97 23.09
C LYS A 10 27.53 -3.10 23.82
N ASN A 11 26.67 -2.10 23.68
CA ASN A 11 25.37 -1.96 24.26
C ASN A 11 24.22 -1.91 23.20
N GLY A 12 24.38 -1.42 21.96
CA GLY A 12 23.27 -1.26 21.00
C GLY A 12 22.38 -0.01 21.18
N PHE A 13 22.92 1.09 21.71
CA PHE A 13 22.15 2.24 22.26
C PHE A 13 22.45 3.61 21.65
N GLY A 14 23.22 3.71 20.56
CA GLY A 14 23.59 5.03 20.00
C GLY A 14 22.39 5.88 19.57
N LEU A 15 21.27 5.24 19.24
CA LEU A 15 20.14 5.87 18.55
C LEU A 15 19.08 6.51 19.47
N LEU A 16 19.13 6.22 20.76
CA LEU A 16 18.07 6.60 21.73
C LEU A 16 18.67 7.25 22.98
N ASN A 17 19.89 7.77 22.91
CA ASN A 17 20.57 8.34 24.07
C ASN A 17 21.07 9.74 23.71
N PRO A 18 20.65 10.80 24.42
CA PRO A 18 19.80 10.80 25.63
C PRO A 18 18.32 10.48 25.36
N ILE A 19 17.68 9.82 26.33
CA ILE A 19 16.23 9.64 26.39
C ILE A 19 15.66 10.32 27.62
N ALA A 20 14.69 11.22 27.41
CA ALA A 20 13.98 11.91 28.48
C ALA A 20 12.51 11.49 28.51
N LEU A 21 11.95 11.28 29.70
CA LEU A 21 10.54 10.92 29.88
C LEU A 21 9.75 12.11 30.42
N SER A 22 8.63 12.41 29.76
CA SER A 22 7.57 13.27 30.29
C SER A 22 6.28 12.48 30.46
N VAL A 23 5.60 12.72 31.59
CA VAL A 23 4.36 12.02 31.97
C VAL A 23 3.25 13.03 32.21
N THR A 24 2.09 12.80 31.61
CA THR A 24 0.88 13.58 31.88
C THR A 24 -0.20 12.65 32.44
N LEU A 25 -0.76 13.00 33.59
CA LEU A 25 -1.87 12.28 34.22
C LEU A 25 -3.22 12.78 33.69
N ASP A 26 -4.28 11.99 33.83
CA ASP A 26 -5.63 12.28 33.37
C ASP A 26 -6.31 13.51 34.02
N ASN A 27 -5.78 13.93 35.16
CA ASN A 27 -6.12 15.17 35.86
C ASN A 27 -5.30 16.40 35.40
N GLY A 28 -4.44 16.24 34.39
CA GLY A 28 -3.60 17.28 33.82
C GLY A 28 -2.28 17.54 34.54
N LYS A 29 -2.03 16.90 35.70
CA LYS A 29 -0.74 17.03 36.41
C LYS A 29 0.38 16.36 35.62
N ARG A 30 1.59 16.93 35.77
CA ARG A 30 2.83 16.44 35.16
C ARG A 30 3.85 16.13 36.26
N PRO A 31 3.75 14.97 36.92
CA PRO A 31 4.69 14.58 37.97
C PRO A 31 6.10 14.40 37.40
N SER A 32 7.11 14.63 38.24
CA SER A 32 8.50 14.39 37.88
C SER A 32 8.81 12.89 37.97
N PHE A 33 9.56 12.38 36.99
CA PHE A 33 10.07 11.01 37.00
C PHE A 33 11.59 11.04 36.88
N GLN A 34 12.29 10.42 37.82
CA GLN A 34 13.74 10.31 37.80
C GLN A 34 14.15 9.03 37.08
N ALA A 35 14.97 9.16 36.05
CA ALA A 35 15.58 8.04 35.36
C ALA A 35 16.62 7.37 36.27
N GLY A 36 16.54 6.05 36.39
CA GLY A 36 17.63 5.24 36.94
C GLY A 36 18.75 5.04 35.91
N GLY A 37 19.55 4.00 36.12
CA GLY A 37 20.49 3.51 35.12
C GLY A 37 19.87 2.42 34.25
N TRP A 38 20.43 2.21 33.05
CA TRP A 38 20.16 1.00 32.29
C TRP A 38 20.60 -0.24 33.07
N SER A 39 19.76 -1.26 33.10
CA SER A 39 20.06 -2.57 33.69
C SER A 39 19.83 -3.69 32.68
N ASP A 40 20.54 -4.80 32.85
CA ASP A 40 20.30 -6.01 32.08
C ASP A 40 19.00 -6.68 32.53
N GLY A 41 18.19 -7.09 31.56
CA GLY A 41 17.02 -7.92 31.73
C GLY A 41 17.28 -9.36 31.27
N PRO A 42 16.21 -10.18 31.17
CA PRO A 42 16.31 -11.55 30.68
C PRO A 42 16.88 -11.60 29.25
N SER A 43 17.76 -12.55 28.98
CA SER A 43 18.21 -12.88 27.62
C SER A 43 17.67 -14.25 27.24
N GLY A 44 17.50 -14.51 25.95
CA GLY A 44 16.94 -15.78 25.47
C GLY A 44 16.95 -15.88 23.96
N THR A 45 16.16 -16.82 23.43
CA THR A 45 16.02 -17.07 22.00
C THR A 45 14.54 -17.26 21.68
N ASP A 46 14.06 -16.63 20.61
CA ASP A 46 12.72 -16.89 20.06
C ASP A 46 12.75 -16.94 18.52
N ALA A 47 11.59 -16.80 17.85
CA ALA A 47 11.49 -16.86 16.40
C ALA A 47 12.26 -15.74 15.65
N LEU A 48 12.59 -14.63 16.31
CA LEU A 48 13.43 -13.56 15.77
C LEU A 48 14.94 -13.78 16.07
N GLY A 49 15.28 -14.87 16.77
CA GLY A 49 16.64 -15.27 17.11
C GLY A 49 17.03 -14.96 18.55
N ASP A 50 18.34 -14.92 18.79
CA ASP A 50 18.90 -14.62 20.11
C ASP A 50 18.69 -13.15 20.46
N TYR A 51 18.27 -12.90 21.69
CA TYR A 51 18.04 -11.55 22.19
C TYR A 51 18.62 -11.31 23.57
N ARG A 52 18.91 -10.04 23.84
CA ARG A 52 19.18 -9.51 25.18
C ARG A 52 18.18 -8.42 25.49
N THR A 53 17.65 -8.42 26.72
CA THR A 53 16.78 -7.34 27.18
C THR A 53 17.55 -6.34 28.03
N ARG A 54 17.21 -5.07 27.88
CA ARG A 54 17.73 -3.97 28.70
C ARG A 54 16.58 -3.11 29.17
N THR A 55 16.63 -2.64 30.41
CA THR A 55 15.54 -1.87 31.01
C THR A 55 16.04 -0.55 31.58
N LEU A 56 15.24 0.50 31.39
CA LEU A 56 15.43 1.80 32.01
C LEU A 56 14.18 2.11 32.84
N ALA A 57 14.34 2.08 34.16
CA ALA A 57 13.27 2.39 35.10
C ALA A 57 13.24 3.90 35.39
N PHE A 58 12.05 4.47 35.36
CA PHE A 58 11.73 5.82 35.78
C PHE A 58 10.86 5.73 37.04
N ARG A 59 11.32 6.36 38.13
CA ARG A 59 10.61 6.37 39.42
C ARG A 59 9.95 7.73 39.64
N GLY A 60 8.66 7.72 39.95
CA GLY A 60 7.92 8.92 40.29
C GLY A 60 8.24 9.42 41.71
N GLU A 61 7.70 10.58 42.07
CA GLU A 61 7.77 11.13 43.42
C GLU A 61 7.03 10.24 44.46
N GLU A 62 6.00 9.52 44.01
CA GLU A 62 5.30 8.49 44.78
C GLU A 62 5.99 7.14 44.58
N GLU A 63 6.32 6.41 45.66
CA GLU A 63 7.11 5.17 45.57
C GLU A 63 6.47 4.08 44.69
N SER A 64 5.14 4.06 44.59
CA SER A 64 4.40 3.12 43.76
C SER A 64 4.37 3.47 42.26
N ASP A 65 4.69 4.73 41.91
CA ASP A 65 4.68 5.19 40.52
C ASP A 65 5.99 4.79 39.82
N SER A 66 5.86 3.95 38.80
CA SER A 66 6.99 3.54 37.98
C SER A 66 6.60 3.34 36.52
N ILE A 67 7.50 3.77 35.65
CA ILE A 67 7.43 3.54 34.22
C ILE A 67 8.75 2.89 33.83
N THR A 68 8.70 1.76 33.14
CA THR A 68 9.91 1.03 32.72
C THR A 68 9.91 0.90 31.22
N LEU A 69 10.92 1.48 30.56
CA LEU A 69 11.22 1.22 29.17
C LEU A 69 12.04 -0.07 29.09
N GLU A 70 11.62 -0.99 28.24
CA GLU A 70 12.27 -2.29 28.01
C GLU A 70 12.63 -2.38 26.52
N LEU A 71 13.90 -2.61 26.22
CA LEU A 71 14.38 -2.88 24.86
C LEU A 71 14.78 -4.34 24.78
N LYS A 72 14.13 -5.09 23.89
CA LYS A 72 14.50 -6.46 23.53
C LYS A 72 15.31 -6.40 22.23
N CYS A 73 16.62 -6.59 22.33
CA CYS A 73 17.57 -6.37 21.25
C CYS A 73 18.05 -7.69 20.66
N TYR A 74 17.88 -7.84 19.35
CA TYR A 74 18.38 -8.93 18.51
C TYR A 74 19.60 -8.44 17.70
N ALA A 75 20.09 -9.27 16.77
CA ALA A 75 21.25 -8.91 15.94
C ALA A 75 21.05 -7.62 15.12
N SER A 76 19.88 -7.45 14.49
CA SER A 76 19.55 -6.31 13.64
C SER A 76 18.21 -5.64 13.97
N THR A 77 17.51 -6.11 15.02
CA THR A 77 16.14 -5.69 15.36
C THR A 77 16.04 -5.32 16.83
N VAL A 78 15.23 -4.32 17.15
CA VAL A 78 14.87 -3.95 18.52
C VAL A 78 13.35 -3.89 18.66
N LEU A 79 12.82 -4.54 19.69
CA LEU A 79 11.43 -4.37 20.12
C LEU A 79 11.42 -3.55 21.40
N ALA A 80 10.71 -2.41 21.40
CA ALA A 80 10.62 -1.55 22.55
C ALA A 80 9.24 -1.65 23.22
N TYR A 81 9.23 -1.86 24.53
CA TYR A 81 8.03 -1.95 25.33
C TYR A 81 8.07 -0.94 26.48
N VAL A 82 6.89 -0.49 26.91
CA VAL A 82 6.73 0.27 28.15
C VAL A 82 5.88 -0.53 29.12
N SER A 83 6.35 -0.64 30.36
CA SER A 83 5.54 -1.11 31.48
C SER A 83 5.18 0.08 32.34
N VAL A 84 3.88 0.33 32.50
CA VAL A 84 3.35 1.38 33.37
C VAL A 84 2.84 0.72 34.64
N GLN A 85 3.10 1.35 35.79
CA GLN A 85 2.52 1.00 37.07
C GLN A 85 2.35 2.29 37.88
N LEU A 86 1.12 2.76 38.04
CA LEU A 86 0.79 3.97 38.79
C LEU A 86 0.04 3.64 40.08
N LYS A 87 0.11 4.56 41.04
CA LYS A 87 -0.49 4.50 42.36
C LYS A 87 -1.99 4.27 42.25
N GLN A 88 -2.45 3.32 43.05
CA GLN A 88 -3.85 3.04 43.24
C GLN A 88 -4.15 3.02 44.73
N ASP A 89 -5.04 3.90 45.15
CA ASP A 89 -5.58 3.92 46.49
C ASP A 89 -7.10 4.09 46.38
N VAL A 90 -7.84 3.11 46.90
CA VAL A 90 -9.32 3.08 46.86
C VAL A 90 -9.90 4.20 47.74
N PHE A 91 -9.20 4.58 48.81
CA PHE A 91 -9.62 5.63 49.73
C PHE A 91 -8.83 6.93 49.54
N GLY A 92 -7.86 6.94 48.64
CA GLY A 92 -6.93 8.04 48.40
C GLY A 92 -6.81 8.43 46.92
N VAL A 93 -5.64 8.92 46.54
CA VAL A 93 -5.38 9.41 45.17
C VAL A 93 -5.05 8.22 44.27
N THR A 94 -5.79 8.11 43.17
CA THR A 94 -5.50 7.17 42.08
C THR A 94 -4.92 7.95 40.90
N HIS A 95 -3.79 7.47 40.38
CA HIS A 95 -3.16 8.02 39.18
C HIS A 95 -3.51 7.19 37.95
N ALA A 96 -3.73 7.86 36.83
CA ALA A 96 -3.88 7.27 35.52
C ALA A 96 -3.27 8.19 34.46
N LEU A 97 -2.77 7.62 33.36
CA LEU A 97 -2.25 8.41 32.26
C LEU A 97 -3.35 9.22 31.58
N ALA A 98 -2.98 10.41 31.12
CA ALA A 98 -3.81 11.18 30.22
C ALA A 98 -4.13 10.36 28.96
N PRO A 99 -5.37 10.41 28.44
CA PRO A 99 -5.74 9.68 27.23
C PRO A 99 -4.88 10.06 26.02
N GLU A 100 -4.51 11.33 25.89
CA GLU A 100 -3.65 11.82 24.82
C GLU A 100 -2.27 12.19 25.37
N ALA A 101 -1.23 11.71 24.70
CA ALA A 101 0.17 11.96 25.03
C ALA A 101 0.49 11.74 26.53
N GLY A 102 -0.06 10.67 27.11
CA GLY A 102 0.14 10.31 28.50
C GLY A 102 1.61 10.07 28.84
N LEU A 103 2.38 9.51 27.89
CA LEU A 103 3.84 9.45 27.95
C LEU A 103 4.45 10.11 26.71
N ARG A 104 5.59 10.76 26.89
CA ARG A 104 6.48 11.18 25.81
C ARG A 104 7.91 10.78 26.15
N PHE A 105 8.55 10.05 25.24
CA PHE A 105 9.99 9.82 25.28
C PHE A 105 10.66 10.70 24.24
N SER A 106 11.41 11.71 24.69
CA SER A 106 12.17 12.59 23.81
C SER A 106 13.54 11.97 23.54
N VAL A 107 13.88 11.85 22.26
CA VAL A 107 15.15 11.31 21.78
C VAL A 107 15.81 12.29 20.81
N SER A 108 17.14 12.28 20.77
CA SER A 108 17.91 13.09 19.82
C SER A 108 17.77 12.57 18.40
N ASP A 109 18.18 13.40 17.44
CA ASP A 109 18.29 13.00 16.04
C ASP A 109 19.21 11.77 15.86
N PRO A 110 18.92 10.85 14.92
CA PRO A 110 19.80 9.72 14.66
C PRO A 110 21.21 10.18 14.24
N VAL A 111 22.22 9.71 14.96
CA VAL A 111 23.61 10.13 14.74
C VAL A 111 24.06 9.76 13.33
N GLY A 112 24.54 10.74 12.58
CA GLY A 112 25.06 10.52 11.22
C GLY A 112 23.98 10.24 10.18
N ALA A 113 22.72 10.62 10.43
CA ALA A 113 21.67 10.57 9.43
C ALA A 113 22.06 11.41 8.20
N GLU A 114 21.95 10.80 7.02
CA GLU A 114 22.22 11.43 5.72
C GLU A 114 20.93 11.75 4.96
N GLY A 115 19.79 11.28 5.48
CA GLY A 115 18.48 11.46 4.88
C GLY A 115 17.42 10.69 5.65
N ILE A 116 16.23 11.26 5.73
CA ILE A 116 15.07 10.71 6.43
C ILE A 116 13.86 10.70 5.50
N LEU A 117 13.14 9.58 5.54
CA LEU A 117 11.81 9.41 4.98
C LEU A 117 10.86 8.99 6.10
N ALA A 118 9.87 9.82 6.37
CA ALA A 118 8.81 9.52 7.30
C ALA A 118 7.46 9.51 6.58
N HIS A 119 6.46 8.85 7.17
CA HIS A 119 5.08 8.99 6.73
C HIS A 119 4.19 9.33 7.91
N TYR A 120 3.41 10.39 7.76
CA TYR A 120 2.54 10.90 8.80
C TYR A 120 1.09 10.84 8.37
N ASN A 121 0.20 10.71 9.35
CA ASN A 121 -1.23 10.75 9.11
C ASN A 121 -1.66 12.20 8.81
N HIS A 122 -1.61 12.61 7.54
CA HIS A 122 -1.94 13.99 7.13
C HIS A 122 -3.41 14.35 7.38
N TYR A 123 -4.28 13.36 7.20
CA TYR A 123 -5.66 13.40 7.66
C TYR A 123 -5.94 12.17 8.52
N LYS A 124 -7.18 11.94 8.94
CA LYS A 124 -7.55 10.75 9.70
C LYS A 124 -7.24 9.45 8.94
N TRP A 125 -7.25 9.47 7.60
CA TRP A 125 -7.31 8.26 6.76
C TRP A 125 -6.04 7.94 5.98
N TRP A 126 -5.30 8.97 5.56
CA TRP A 126 -4.24 8.87 4.55
C TRP A 126 -2.89 9.26 5.13
N THR A 127 -1.87 8.49 4.76
CA THR A 127 -0.48 8.87 5.02
C THR A 127 0.11 9.67 3.87
N ARG A 128 0.99 10.60 4.20
CA ARG A 128 1.82 11.33 3.23
C ARG A 128 3.29 11.18 3.58
N PRO A 129 4.18 11.12 2.57
CA PRO A 129 5.61 11.17 2.82
C PRO A 129 6.02 12.54 3.37
N TYR A 130 7.05 12.52 4.21
CA TYR A 130 7.79 13.67 4.67
C TYR A 130 9.27 13.34 4.57
N ILE A 131 10.00 14.14 3.80
CA ILE A 131 11.42 13.90 3.48
C ILE A 131 12.19 15.08 4.06
N ALA A 132 13.24 14.79 4.82
CA ALA A 132 14.03 15.80 5.51
C ALA A 132 15.47 15.35 5.75
N GLU A 133 16.32 16.30 6.14
CA GLU A 133 17.69 16.04 6.58
C GLU A 133 17.76 15.56 8.04
N GLY A 134 16.76 15.87 8.87
CA GLY A 134 16.72 15.57 10.30
C GLY A 134 15.31 15.29 10.81
N THR A 135 15.21 14.76 12.04
CA THR A 135 13.92 14.39 12.67
C THR A 135 13.27 15.53 13.49
N SER A 136 13.99 16.64 13.69
CA SER A 136 13.57 17.79 14.52
C SER A 136 12.21 18.39 14.13
N ALA A 137 11.84 18.29 12.86
CA ALA A 137 10.62 18.84 12.28
C ALA A 137 9.62 17.77 11.79
N LEU A 138 9.74 16.52 12.25
CA LEU A 138 8.78 15.47 11.87
C LEU A 138 7.34 15.91 12.15
N PRO A 139 6.41 15.76 11.19
CA PRO A 139 5.02 16.06 11.42
C PRO A 139 4.44 15.23 12.57
N ALA A 140 3.47 15.81 13.29
CA ALA A 140 2.73 15.07 14.30
C ALA A 140 1.99 13.87 13.68
N GLN A 141 1.78 12.83 14.49
CA GLN A 141 1.19 11.57 14.04
C GLN A 141 2.02 10.86 12.95
N THR A 142 3.34 11.01 12.98
CA THR A 142 4.24 10.19 12.17
C THR A 142 4.15 8.72 12.60
N GLN A 143 3.97 7.81 11.64
CA GLN A 143 3.69 6.38 11.86
C GLN A 143 4.77 5.45 11.27
N THR A 144 5.78 6.01 10.65
CA THR A 144 6.93 5.29 10.11
C THR A 144 8.06 6.28 9.93
N LEU A 145 9.29 5.82 10.19
CA LEU A 145 10.51 6.59 10.05
C LEU A 145 11.61 5.67 9.52
N LEU A 146 12.10 5.98 8.32
CA LEU A 146 13.24 5.36 7.68
C LEU A 146 14.38 6.39 7.60
N TRP A 147 15.60 6.00 7.94
CA TRP A 147 16.77 6.85 7.70
C TRP A 147 17.96 6.03 7.22
N ARG A 148 18.91 6.73 6.60
CA ARG A 148 20.22 6.18 6.24
C ARG A 148 21.32 6.83 7.06
N ALA A 149 22.23 6.01 7.59
CA ALA A 149 23.43 6.47 8.27
C ALA A 149 24.58 5.48 8.02
N GLY A 150 25.75 5.96 7.60
CA GLY A 150 26.95 5.13 7.46
C GLY A 150 26.79 3.96 6.48
N GLY A 151 25.97 4.14 5.43
CA GLY A 151 25.66 3.10 4.45
C GLY A 151 24.66 2.04 4.90
N ARG A 152 24.01 2.22 6.06
CA ARG A 152 22.96 1.33 6.57
C ARG A 152 21.62 2.04 6.64
N TYR A 153 20.55 1.27 6.53
CA TYR A 153 19.16 1.71 6.53
C TYR A 153 18.48 1.20 7.77
N THR A 154 17.82 2.08 8.51
CA THR A 154 17.04 1.67 9.68
C THR A 154 15.59 2.11 9.55
N GLN A 155 14.68 1.15 9.67
CA GLN A 155 13.24 1.37 9.72
C GLN A 155 12.75 1.32 11.16
N LEU A 156 11.96 2.31 11.57
CA LEU A 156 11.22 2.35 12.83
C LEU A 156 9.71 2.39 12.54
N PHE A 157 8.97 1.44 13.11
CA PHE A 157 7.50 1.42 13.13
C PHE A 157 6.98 1.61 14.56
N PRO A 158 6.34 2.75 14.88
CA PRO A 158 5.48 2.89 16.05
C PRO A 158 4.34 1.86 16.02
N ALA A 159 3.99 1.35 17.20
CA ALA A 159 2.95 0.35 17.36
C ALA A 159 1.62 0.95 17.81
N CYS A 160 0.54 0.37 17.30
CA CYS A 160 -0.77 0.42 17.94
C CYS A 160 -1.03 -0.90 18.64
N SER A 161 -0.62 -0.95 19.91
CA SER A 161 -0.96 -2.05 20.82
C SER A 161 -2.47 -2.08 21.09
N ASP A 162 -2.93 -3.08 21.83
CA ASP A 162 -4.33 -3.22 22.22
C ASP A 162 -4.94 -1.99 22.89
N VAL A 163 -4.15 -1.28 23.69
CA VAL A 163 -4.62 -0.11 24.43
C VAL A 163 -3.97 1.18 23.94
N CYS A 164 -2.66 1.21 23.82
CA CYS A 164 -1.93 2.42 23.47
C CYS A 164 -1.64 2.53 21.97
N LYS A 165 -1.84 3.74 21.43
CA LYS A 165 -1.35 4.17 20.12
C LYS A 165 -0.06 4.97 20.30
N THR A 166 1.00 4.56 19.61
CA THR A 166 2.30 5.25 19.63
C THR A 166 2.52 6.01 18.33
N THR A 167 2.91 7.27 18.37
CA THR A 167 3.24 8.07 17.17
C THR A 167 4.52 8.85 17.38
N LEU A 168 5.13 9.33 16.30
CA LEU A 168 6.29 10.23 16.37
C LEU A 168 5.90 11.66 16.03
N GLN A 169 6.70 12.62 16.49
CA GLN A 169 6.66 14.02 16.11
C GLN A 169 8.02 14.68 16.38
N GLY A 170 8.38 15.71 15.64
CA GLY A 170 9.59 16.48 15.89
C GLY A 170 9.48 17.29 17.18
N ASN A 171 10.60 17.48 17.87
CA ASN A 171 10.67 18.27 19.12
C ASN A 171 11.66 19.44 19.08
N GLY A 172 12.22 19.75 17.90
CA GLY A 172 13.21 20.81 17.70
C GLY A 172 14.66 20.35 17.72
N ASP A 173 14.99 19.33 18.53
CA ASP A 173 16.36 18.77 18.63
C ASP A 173 16.47 17.34 18.07
N GLY A 174 15.33 16.65 17.99
CA GLY A 174 15.16 15.28 17.51
C GLY A 174 13.67 14.99 17.43
N PHE A 175 13.21 13.89 18.02
CA PHE A 175 11.79 13.55 17.99
C PHE A 175 11.26 12.99 19.31
N ASP A 176 9.96 13.13 19.50
CA ASP A 176 9.21 12.51 20.60
C ASP A 176 8.55 11.23 20.12
N ILE A 177 8.66 10.17 20.91
CA ILE A 177 7.80 8.99 20.85
C ILE A 177 6.62 9.24 21.80
N VAL A 178 5.45 9.49 21.22
CA VAL A 178 4.23 9.90 21.92
C VAL A 178 3.31 8.70 22.12
N VAL A 179 2.99 8.37 23.37
CA VAL A 179 2.15 7.20 23.71
C VAL A 179 0.81 7.68 24.26
N SER A 180 -0.28 7.26 23.61
CA SER A 180 -1.64 7.68 23.94
C SER A 180 -2.55 6.48 24.18
N PRO A 181 -3.04 6.25 25.41
CA PRO A 181 -4.05 5.22 25.68
C PRO A 181 -5.39 5.47 24.98
N LEU A 182 -5.72 6.73 24.67
CA LEU A 182 -6.99 7.20 24.10
C LEU A 182 -8.24 6.84 24.91
N VAL A 183 -8.06 6.29 26.11
CA VAL A 183 -9.08 6.01 27.12
C VAL A 183 -8.60 6.52 28.48
N ARG A 184 -9.54 6.81 29.39
CA ARG A 184 -9.22 7.20 30.76
C ARG A 184 -8.94 5.97 31.62
N GLY A 185 -8.22 6.16 32.73
CA GLY A 185 -8.03 5.12 33.75
C GLY A 185 -6.94 4.08 33.43
N PHE A 186 -6.18 4.24 32.35
CA PHE A 186 -5.01 3.41 32.08
C PHE A 186 -3.90 3.72 33.08
N ARG A 187 -3.62 2.75 33.97
CA ARG A 187 -2.74 2.92 35.13
C ARG A 187 -1.66 1.86 35.24
N SER A 188 -1.88 0.71 34.60
CA SER A 188 -0.91 -0.38 34.62
C SER A 188 -1.00 -1.25 33.36
N GLY A 189 0.14 -1.83 32.99
CA GLY A 189 0.24 -2.76 31.87
C GLY A 189 1.51 -2.57 31.05
N ARG A 190 1.91 -3.64 30.37
CA ARG A 190 3.02 -3.64 29.40
C ARG A 190 2.46 -3.44 28.00
N GLN A 191 3.01 -2.50 27.24
CA GLN A 191 2.56 -2.15 25.88
C GLN A 191 3.76 -2.12 24.93
N LEU A 192 3.58 -2.61 23.70
CA LEU A 192 4.55 -2.42 22.62
C LEU A 192 4.54 -0.95 22.19
N LEU A 193 5.71 -0.33 22.12
CA LEU A 193 5.89 1.06 21.68
C LEU A 193 6.24 1.14 20.20
N TYR A 194 7.30 0.44 19.81
CA TYR A 194 7.80 0.45 18.44
C TYR A 194 8.67 -0.77 18.17
N VAL A 195 8.89 -1.01 16.89
CA VAL A 195 9.89 -1.93 16.35
C VAL A 195 10.88 -1.14 15.52
N LEU A 196 12.15 -1.51 15.60
CA LEU A 196 13.23 -0.96 14.80
C LEU A 196 14.01 -2.10 14.15
N SER A 197 14.40 -1.98 12.88
CA SER A 197 15.30 -2.94 12.22
C SER A 197 16.26 -2.25 11.26
N GLU A 198 17.49 -2.74 11.21
CA GLU A 198 18.54 -2.22 10.33
C GLU A 198 19.02 -3.27 9.31
N SER A 199 19.21 -2.82 8.08
CA SER A 199 19.82 -3.60 7.00
C SER A 199 20.82 -2.74 6.23
N ASP A 200 21.74 -3.38 5.52
CA ASP A 200 22.52 -2.79 4.43
C ASP A 200 21.71 -2.53 3.15
N ALA A 201 20.47 -3.05 3.06
CA ALA A 201 19.56 -2.88 1.93
C ALA A 201 18.29 -2.12 2.32
N SER A 202 17.99 -1.06 1.58
CA SER A 202 16.93 -0.09 1.88
C SER A 202 15.55 -0.72 2.11
N TYR A 203 15.06 -1.50 1.15
CA TYR A 203 13.72 -2.11 1.23
C TYR A 203 13.63 -3.26 2.24
N ILE A 204 14.75 -3.97 2.48
CA ILE A 204 14.79 -5.11 3.42
C ILE A 204 14.63 -4.64 4.86
N ALA A 205 15.16 -3.46 5.22
CA ALA A 205 14.95 -2.88 6.55
C ALA A 205 13.45 -2.74 6.89
N ALA A 206 12.64 -2.31 5.91
CA ALA A 206 11.19 -2.18 6.08
C ALA A 206 10.49 -3.54 6.23
N GLU A 207 10.85 -4.53 5.42
CA GLU A 207 10.28 -5.88 5.49
C GLU A 207 10.63 -6.58 6.81
N GLN A 208 11.88 -6.47 7.28
CA GLN A 208 12.33 -7.00 8.57
C GLN A 208 11.60 -6.34 9.75
N ALA A 209 11.48 -5.01 9.75
CA ALA A 209 10.75 -4.29 10.78
C ALA A 209 9.26 -4.67 10.80
N ALA A 210 8.64 -4.86 9.64
CA ALA A 210 7.25 -5.30 9.55
C ALA A 210 7.09 -6.73 10.11
N ALA A 211 7.95 -7.68 9.71
CA ALA A 211 7.91 -9.05 10.24
C ALA A 211 8.09 -9.08 11.77
N ALA A 212 9.01 -8.28 12.29
CA ALA A 212 9.24 -8.14 13.72
C ALA A 212 8.06 -7.49 14.46
N MET A 213 7.37 -6.52 13.84
CA MET A 213 6.11 -5.95 14.36
C MET A 213 5.03 -7.03 14.47
N LEU A 214 4.84 -7.84 13.43
CA LEU A 214 3.85 -8.92 13.44
C LEU A 214 4.13 -9.95 14.54
N HIS A 215 5.39 -10.36 14.69
CA HIS A 215 5.83 -11.25 15.79
C HIS A 215 5.54 -10.64 17.16
N ALA A 216 5.87 -9.35 17.35
CA ALA A 216 5.73 -8.67 18.63
C ALA A 216 4.27 -8.41 19.03
N MET A 217 3.38 -8.21 18.04
CA MET A 217 1.96 -7.97 18.28
C MET A 217 1.17 -9.25 18.59
N ASP A 218 1.68 -10.42 18.18
CA ASP A 218 1.03 -11.73 18.36
C ASP A 218 -0.43 -11.74 17.86
N LYS A 219 -0.64 -11.12 16.69
CA LYS A 219 -1.94 -11.06 16.00
C LYS A 219 -1.88 -11.90 14.72
N PRO A 220 -3.02 -12.44 14.24
CA PRO A 220 -3.07 -13.24 13.02
C PRO A 220 -2.96 -12.39 11.73
N VAL A 221 -2.10 -11.38 11.74
CA VAL A 221 -1.80 -10.50 10.60
C VAL A 221 -0.61 -11.07 9.82
N ARG A 222 -0.70 -11.01 8.50
CA ARG A 222 0.27 -11.62 7.59
C ARG A 222 0.99 -10.56 6.75
N THR A 223 2.20 -10.90 6.32
CA THR A 223 2.92 -10.13 5.30
C THR A 223 2.20 -10.22 3.95
N ARG A 224 2.47 -9.26 3.05
CA ARG A 224 1.91 -9.25 1.69
C ARG A 224 2.07 -10.60 0.99
N GLU A 225 3.26 -11.18 1.06
CA GLU A 225 3.63 -12.40 0.33
C GLU A 225 2.88 -13.64 0.82
N SER A 226 2.39 -13.61 2.06
CA SER A 226 1.60 -14.68 2.66
C SER A 226 0.09 -14.53 2.40
N LYS A 227 -0.34 -13.50 1.67
CA LYS A 227 -1.73 -13.22 1.34
C LYS A 227 -2.00 -13.53 -0.12
N SER A 228 -3.13 -14.18 -0.39
CA SER A 228 -3.58 -14.47 -1.75
C SER A 228 -4.05 -13.19 -2.44
N TYR A 229 -3.47 -12.87 -3.60
CA TYR A 229 -3.97 -11.82 -4.46
C TYR A 229 -5.31 -12.27 -5.09
N PRO A 230 -6.42 -11.51 -4.94
CA PRO A 230 -7.71 -11.97 -5.45
C PRO A 230 -7.79 -11.89 -6.98
N GLU A 231 -8.21 -13.00 -7.63
CA GLU A 231 -8.24 -13.17 -9.10
C GLU A 231 -8.98 -12.03 -9.83
N ALA A 232 -10.04 -11.47 -9.23
CA ALA A 232 -10.82 -10.40 -9.84
C ALA A 232 -9.93 -9.20 -10.22
N PHE A 233 -8.95 -8.88 -9.37
CA PHE A 233 -8.07 -7.74 -9.55
C PHE A 233 -6.90 -7.98 -10.53
N ASP A 234 -6.75 -9.21 -11.05
CA ASP A 234 -5.86 -9.48 -12.20
C ASP A 234 -6.46 -9.01 -13.53
N TYR A 235 -7.67 -8.45 -13.52
CA TYR A 235 -8.36 -7.93 -14.70
C TYR A 235 -8.71 -6.46 -14.56
N LEU A 236 -8.94 -5.80 -15.69
CA LEU A 236 -9.39 -4.42 -15.76
C LEU A 236 -10.75 -4.25 -15.09
N GLY A 237 -10.84 -3.27 -14.20
CA GLY A 237 -12.09 -2.85 -13.56
C GLY A 237 -12.62 -1.51 -14.03
N TRP A 238 -13.85 -1.22 -13.61
CA TRP A 238 -14.41 0.12 -13.62
C TRP A 238 -15.15 0.42 -12.30
N CYS A 239 -14.99 1.64 -11.80
CA CYS A 239 -15.59 2.12 -10.56
C CYS A 239 -16.55 3.28 -10.86
N THR A 240 -17.72 3.29 -10.23
CA THR A 240 -18.77 4.28 -10.51
C THR A 240 -18.54 5.65 -9.89
N TRP A 241 -17.57 5.81 -8.97
CA TRP A 241 -17.40 7.02 -8.15
C TRP A 241 -17.23 8.29 -8.98
N ASP A 242 -16.17 8.46 -9.76
CA ASP A 242 -15.99 9.73 -10.49
C ASP A 242 -16.97 9.89 -11.66
N ALA A 243 -17.61 8.79 -12.10
CA ALA A 243 -18.57 8.80 -13.18
C ALA A 243 -19.92 9.39 -12.76
N PHE A 244 -20.36 9.14 -11.51
CA PHE A 244 -21.69 9.55 -11.03
C PHE A 244 -21.71 10.17 -9.64
N TYR A 245 -20.65 9.98 -8.85
CA TYR A 245 -20.62 10.21 -7.41
C TYR A 245 -21.86 9.59 -6.77
N HIS A 246 -22.60 10.36 -5.99
CA HIS A 246 -23.82 9.91 -5.34
C HIS A 246 -24.98 9.65 -6.30
N GLU A 247 -24.92 10.05 -7.57
CA GLU A 247 -26.00 9.85 -8.55
C GLU A 247 -25.94 8.50 -9.28
N VAL A 248 -25.12 7.55 -8.78
CA VAL A 248 -25.04 6.19 -9.33
C VAL A 248 -26.42 5.52 -9.35
N SER A 249 -26.77 4.91 -10.48
CA SER A 249 -28.08 4.27 -10.70
C SER A 249 -27.97 3.09 -11.64
N GLU A 250 -28.99 2.23 -11.65
CA GLU A 250 -29.13 1.10 -12.58
C GLU A 250 -28.97 1.55 -14.05
N HIS A 251 -29.61 2.67 -14.43
CA HIS A 251 -29.53 3.20 -15.79
C HIS A 251 -28.15 3.75 -16.15
N GLY A 252 -27.51 4.49 -15.24
CA GLY A 252 -26.17 5.03 -15.48
C GLY A 252 -25.12 3.93 -15.66
N ILE A 253 -25.20 2.88 -14.84
CA ILE A 253 -24.33 1.71 -14.94
C ILE A 253 -24.52 0.99 -16.28
N GLU A 254 -25.76 0.78 -16.71
CA GLU A 254 -26.08 0.14 -18.00
C GLU A 254 -25.54 0.98 -19.18
N ALA A 255 -25.73 2.29 -19.14
CA ALA A 255 -25.24 3.19 -20.17
C ALA A 255 -23.70 3.14 -20.29
N LYS A 256 -23.00 3.09 -19.15
CA LYS A 256 -21.54 2.93 -19.18
C LYS A 256 -21.11 1.57 -19.71
N ALA A 257 -21.77 0.50 -19.29
CA ALA A 257 -21.45 -0.84 -19.74
C ALA A 257 -21.64 -0.99 -21.27
N ALA A 258 -22.68 -0.37 -21.82
CA ALA A 258 -22.91 -0.29 -23.26
C ALA A 258 -21.79 0.45 -24.00
N GLU A 259 -21.33 1.60 -23.49
CA GLU A 259 -20.20 2.33 -24.06
C GLU A 259 -18.91 1.48 -24.06
N LEU A 260 -18.62 0.81 -22.95
CA LEU A 260 -17.42 -0.03 -22.83
C LEU A 260 -17.44 -1.19 -23.84
N GLN A 261 -18.61 -1.81 -24.04
CA GLN A 261 -18.79 -2.84 -25.05
C GLN A 261 -18.64 -2.27 -26.48
N GLU A 262 -19.24 -1.12 -26.78
CA GLU A 262 -19.13 -0.45 -28.09
C GLU A 262 -17.67 -0.13 -28.44
N LYS A 263 -16.86 0.26 -27.44
CA LYS A 263 -15.44 0.60 -27.59
C LYS A 263 -14.50 -0.61 -27.46
N ASP A 264 -15.03 -1.83 -27.41
CA ASP A 264 -14.28 -3.08 -27.19
C ASP A 264 -13.36 -3.03 -25.96
N VAL A 265 -13.77 -2.38 -24.88
CA VAL A 265 -13.01 -2.29 -23.62
C VAL A 265 -13.43 -3.45 -22.70
N PRO A 266 -12.55 -4.44 -22.47
CA PRO A 266 -12.91 -5.68 -21.78
C PRO A 266 -12.88 -5.52 -20.25
N VAL A 267 -13.75 -4.69 -19.69
CA VAL A 267 -13.92 -4.60 -18.23
C VAL A 267 -14.47 -5.92 -17.69
N ARG A 268 -13.79 -6.52 -16.70
CA ARG A 268 -14.18 -7.81 -16.10
C ARG A 268 -14.77 -7.68 -14.71
N TRP A 269 -14.60 -6.53 -14.06
CA TRP A 269 -15.28 -6.25 -12.82
C TRP A 269 -15.75 -4.81 -12.68
N VAL A 270 -16.85 -4.63 -11.97
CA VAL A 270 -17.46 -3.31 -11.71
C VAL A 270 -17.59 -3.10 -10.22
N MET A 271 -17.13 -1.97 -9.70
CA MET A 271 -17.37 -1.52 -8.32
C MET A 271 -18.46 -0.44 -8.32
N ILE A 272 -19.61 -0.77 -7.74
CA ILE A 272 -20.69 0.20 -7.46
C ILE A 272 -20.29 0.94 -6.19
N ASP A 273 -19.69 2.11 -6.36
CA ASP A 273 -19.16 2.97 -5.30
C ASP A 273 -20.29 3.77 -4.58
N ASP A 274 -19.91 4.62 -3.62
CA ASP A 274 -20.84 5.33 -2.73
C ASP A 274 -21.98 6.04 -3.49
N GLY A 275 -23.20 5.96 -2.93
CA GLY A 275 -24.44 6.49 -3.49
C GLY A 275 -25.54 5.46 -3.72
N TRP A 276 -25.22 4.15 -3.70
CA TRP A 276 -26.18 3.08 -3.99
C TRP A 276 -27.07 2.67 -2.81
N SER A 277 -26.64 2.91 -1.57
CA SER A 277 -27.33 2.46 -0.35
C SER A 277 -28.35 3.50 0.19
N PRO A 278 -29.38 3.09 0.94
CA PRO A 278 -30.32 4.01 1.58
C PRO A 278 -29.72 4.76 2.77
N VAL A 279 -29.51 6.05 2.57
CA VAL A 279 -28.82 6.95 3.50
C VAL A 279 -29.73 8.12 3.87
N ARG A 280 -29.68 8.56 5.15
CA ARG A 280 -30.39 9.77 5.62
C ARG A 280 -29.57 11.04 5.38
N GLU A 281 -30.21 12.19 5.53
CA GLU A 281 -29.59 13.51 5.30
C GLU A 281 -28.31 13.74 6.13
N ASP A 282 -28.26 13.19 7.35
CA ASP A 282 -27.13 13.27 8.26
C ASP A 282 -26.03 12.22 7.96
N LYS A 283 -26.10 11.53 6.82
CA LYS A 283 -25.14 10.51 6.38
C LYS A 283 -25.06 9.31 7.33
N THR A 284 -26.21 8.77 7.71
CA THR A 284 -26.34 7.49 8.41
C THR A 284 -26.98 6.43 7.52
N LEU A 285 -26.60 5.15 7.72
CA LEU A 285 -27.19 4.02 7.02
C LEU A 285 -28.58 3.72 7.59
N SER A 286 -29.60 3.66 6.74
CA SER A 286 -30.98 3.39 7.18
C SER A 286 -31.47 1.97 6.88
N SER A 287 -30.85 1.26 5.94
CA SER A 287 -31.13 -0.15 5.65
C SER A 287 -29.96 -0.83 4.95
N LEU A 288 -29.93 -2.18 4.94
CA LEU A 288 -28.86 -2.97 4.32
C LEU A 288 -29.04 -3.18 2.81
N GLY A 289 -30.20 -2.80 2.26
CA GLY A 289 -30.55 -2.97 0.86
C GLY A 289 -30.01 -1.86 -0.04
N ALA A 290 -30.49 -1.82 -1.28
CA ALA A 290 -30.20 -0.74 -2.22
C ALA A 290 -31.26 0.35 -2.15
N ASN A 291 -30.90 1.56 -2.57
CA ASN A 291 -31.85 2.65 -2.75
C ASN A 291 -32.82 2.30 -3.88
N ALA A 292 -34.12 2.19 -3.56
CA ALA A 292 -35.15 1.76 -4.49
C ALA A 292 -35.47 2.77 -5.60
N GLU A 293 -35.11 4.05 -5.44
CA GLU A 293 -35.27 5.05 -6.51
C GLU A 293 -34.16 4.89 -7.56
N LYS A 294 -32.93 4.59 -7.11
CA LYS A 294 -31.75 4.42 -7.97
C LYS A 294 -31.64 3.02 -8.57
N PHE A 295 -32.17 2.03 -7.86
CA PHE A 295 -32.18 0.61 -8.21
C PHE A 295 -33.60 0.04 -8.03
N PRO A 296 -34.58 0.47 -8.86
CA PRO A 296 -35.98 0.06 -8.72
C PRO A 296 -36.20 -1.45 -8.85
N ASN A 297 -35.30 -2.15 -9.54
CA ASN A 297 -35.34 -3.61 -9.69
C ASN A 297 -34.37 -4.34 -8.73
N GLY A 298 -33.78 -3.61 -7.78
CA GLY A 298 -32.74 -4.10 -6.88
C GLY A 298 -31.40 -4.36 -7.59
N LEU A 299 -30.34 -4.59 -6.81
CA LEU A 299 -29.00 -4.82 -7.36
C LEU A 299 -28.91 -6.07 -8.24
N LEU A 300 -29.69 -7.12 -7.93
CA LEU A 300 -29.66 -8.37 -8.70
C LEU A 300 -29.98 -8.17 -10.18
N ALA A 301 -30.89 -7.25 -10.52
CA ALA A 301 -31.21 -6.95 -11.91
C ALA A 301 -30.01 -6.32 -12.64
N THR A 302 -29.39 -5.29 -12.04
CA THR A 302 -28.18 -4.64 -12.55
C THR A 302 -27.02 -5.63 -12.69
N VAL A 303 -26.77 -6.45 -11.66
CA VAL A 303 -25.70 -7.47 -11.66
C VAL A 303 -25.92 -8.49 -12.78
N ARG A 304 -27.15 -8.96 -12.97
CA ARG A 304 -27.47 -9.90 -14.05
C ARG A 304 -27.27 -9.26 -15.42
N SER A 305 -27.62 -7.98 -15.61
CA SER A 305 -27.36 -7.30 -16.88
C SER A 305 -25.86 -7.22 -17.19
N LEU A 306 -25.07 -6.72 -16.22
CA LEU A 306 -23.61 -6.64 -16.33
C LEU A 306 -22.98 -7.99 -16.70
N LYS A 307 -23.39 -9.06 -16.01
CA LYS A 307 -22.83 -10.41 -16.22
C LYS A 307 -23.28 -11.04 -17.54
N ASN A 308 -24.56 -10.92 -17.90
CA ASN A 308 -25.12 -11.64 -19.05
C ASN A 308 -24.91 -10.91 -20.38
N HIS A 309 -24.86 -9.58 -20.38
CA HIS A 309 -24.84 -8.78 -21.61
C HIS A 309 -23.49 -8.12 -21.89
N TYR A 310 -22.70 -7.81 -20.85
CA TYR A 310 -21.47 -7.01 -20.98
C TYR A 310 -20.19 -7.77 -20.61
N GLY A 311 -20.30 -9.06 -20.30
CA GLY A 311 -19.14 -9.90 -20.02
C GLY A 311 -18.43 -9.60 -18.69
N VAL A 312 -19.04 -8.81 -17.81
CA VAL A 312 -18.51 -8.59 -16.45
C VAL A 312 -18.56 -9.92 -15.69
N LYS A 313 -17.46 -10.31 -15.05
CA LYS A 313 -17.40 -11.56 -14.25
C LYS A 313 -17.69 -11.30 -12.78
N TRP A 314 -17.27 -10.17 -12.24
CA TRP A 314 -17.46 -9.83 -10.83
C TRP A 314 -18.08 -8.45 -10.64
N VAL A 315 -19.05 -8.32 -9.74
CA VAL A 315 -19.65 -7.03 -9.36
C VAL A 315 -19.46 -6.81 -7.87
N GLY A 316 -18.93 -5.65 -7.50
CA GLY A 316 -18.71 -5.23 -6.13
C GLY A 316 -19.59 -4.07 -5.70
N VAL A 317 -19.72 -3.89 -4.40
CA VAL A 317 -20.27 -2.67 -3.81
C VAL A 317 -19.32 -2.06 -2.79
N TRP A 318 -19.39 -0.75 -2.69
CA TRP A 318 -18.75 0.02 -1.63
C TRP A 318 -19.63 0.05 -0.36
N HIS A 319 -19.04 0.03 0.82
CA HIS A 319 -19.72 0.45 2.06
C HIS A 319 -18.70 1.02 3.06
N ALA A 320 -19.16 1.67 4.12
CA ALA A 320 -18.26 2.16 5.17
C ALA A 320 -18.05 1.12 6.28
N PHE A 321 -16.90 1.19 6.94
CA PHE A 321 -16.52 0.35 8.08
C PHE A 321 -17.43 0.55 9.31
N THR A 322 -18.03 1.73 9.42
CA THR A 322 -18.90 2.14 10.54
C THR A 322 -20.39 2.02 10.18
N GLY A 323 -20.75 1.36 9.07
CA GLY A 323 -22.11 1.34 8.52
C GLY A 323 -22.23 2.33 7.37
N TYR A 324 -22.20 3.62 7.68
CA TYR A 324 -21.98 4.71 6.71
C TYR A 324 -21.13 5.81 7.36
N TRP A 325 -20.99 6.99 6.74
CA TRP A 325 -20.07 8.06 7.19
C TRP A 325 -20.25 8.45 8.67
N HIS A 326 -21.48 8.56 9.16
CA HIS A 326 -21.79 8.89 10.56
C HIS A 326 -22.38 7.73 11.38
N GLY A 327 -22.36 6.52 10.83
CA GLY A 327 -22.88 5.33 11.49
C GLY A 327 -24.18 4.81 10.88
N ILE A 328 -24.97 4.15 11.71
CA ILE A 328 -26.29 3.59 11.41
C ILE A 328 -27.36 4.48 12.05
N GLU A 329 -28.45 4.71 11.33
CA GLU A 329 -29.51 5.64 11.72
C GLU A 329 -30.22 5.17 13.00
N PRO A 330 -30.11 5.91 14.13
CA PRO A 330 -30.84 5.57 15.34
C PRO A 330 -32.35 5.57 15.13
N GLY A 331 -33.04 4.55 15.63
CA GLY A 331 -34.50 4.43 15.49
C GLY A 331 -34.99 3.93 14.12
N SER A 332 -34.09 3.67 13.17
CA SER A 332 -34.43 2.92 11.96
C SER A 332 -34.82 1.46 12.27
N GLU A 333 -35.54 0.82 11.34
CA GLU A 333 -35.84 -0.62 11.40
C GLU A 333 -34.54 -1.44 11.49
N LEU A 334 -33.52 -1.06 10.71
CA LEU A 334 -32.17 -1.63 10.80
C LEU A 334 -31.60 -1.59 12.22
N ALA A 335 -31.64 -0.42 12.88
CA ALA A 335 -31.12 -0.27 14.23
C ALA A 335 -31.94 -1.09 15.27
N SER A 336 -33.24 -1.25 15.04
CA SER A 336 -34.12 -2.08 15.88
C SER A 336 -33.80 -3.56 15.72
N ASP A 337 -33.74 -4.05 14.48
CA ASP A 337 -33.53 -5.46 14.15
C ASP A 337 -32.13 -5.95 14.54
N MET A 338 -31.13 -5.07 14.47
CA MET A 338 -29.74 -5.40 14.75
C MET A 338 -29.25 -4.89 16.11
N ARG A 339 -30.14 -4.44 17.01
CA ARG A 339 -29.82 -3.80 18.29
C ARG A 339 -28.72 -4.52 19.09
N ASP A 340 -28.76 -5.84 19.18
CA ASP A 340 -27.84 -6.63 20.02
C ASP A 340 -26.41 -6.72 19.47
N VAL A 341 -26.23 -6.37 18.18
CA VAL A 341 -24.97 -6.44 17.44
C VAL A 341 -24.44 -5.06 17.03
N LEU A 342 -25.06 -3.99 17.55
CA LEU A 342 -24.60 -2.60 17.39
C LEU A 342 -23.96 -2.08 18.67
N PHE A 343 -22.97 -1.20 18.51
CA PHE A 343 -22.39 -0.42 19.59
C PHE A 343 -22.89 1.01 19.48
N ALA A 344 -23.46 1.52 20.56
CA ALA A 344 -23.82 2.92 20.71
C ALA A 344 -22.67 3.66 21.40
N ASP A 345 -22.16 4.70 20.76
CA ASP A 345 -21.17 5.57 21.37
C ASP A 345 -21.83 6.54 22.38
N HIS A 346 -21.03 7.29 23.16
CA HIS A 346 -21.56 8.28 24.11
C HIS A 346 -22.44 9.39 23.48
N ALA A 347 -22.34 9.63 22.17
CA ALA A 347 -23.18 10.59 21.45
C ALA A 347 -24.47 9.95 20.90
N GLY A 348 -24.68 8.64 21.12
CA GLY A 348 -25.83 7.89 20.63
C GLY A 348 -25.70 7.44 19.17
N ARG A 349 -24.54 7.63 18.53
CA ARG A 349 -24.29 7.13 17.16
C ARG A 349 -24.08 5.62 17.22
N LEU A 350 -24.62 4.91 16.23
CA LEU A 350 -24.55 3.45 16.17
C LEU A 350 -23.53 3.00 15.13
N ILE A 351 -22.69 2.04 15.48
CA ILE A 351 -21.77 1.36 14.55
C ILE A 351 -21.87 -0.16 14.74
N PRO A 352 -21.37 -0.97 13.79
CA PRO A 352 -21.16 -2.40 14.04
C PRO A 352 -20.36 -2.61 15.33
N HIS A 353 -20.76 -3.58 16.14
CA HIS A 353 -20.18 -3.74 17.47
C HIS A 353 -18.70 -4.19 17.40
N PRO A 354 -17.75 -3.55 18.13
CA PRO A 354 -16.33 -3.91 18.05
C PRO A 354 -15.93 -5.27 18.63
N ASP A 355 -16.78 -5.86 19.48
CA ASP A 355 -16.67 -7.30 19.82
C ASP A 355 -16.73 -8.17 18.55
N PRO A 356 -15.74 -9.03 18.27
CA PRO A 356 -15.67 -9.78 17.02
C PRO A 356 -16.89 -10.67 16.74
N ALA A 357 -17.50 -11.28 17.76
CA ALA A 357 -18.63 -12.19 17.56
C ALA A 357 -19.91 -11.43 17.20
N LYS A 358 -20.16 -10.31 17.88
CA LYS A 358 -21.27 -9.41 17.55
C LYS A 358 -21.05 -8.71 16.21
N GLY A 359 -19.86 -8.18 15.97
CA GLY A 359 -19.48 -7.56 14.69
C GLY A 359 -19.66 -8.53 13.53
N LEU A 360 -19.28 -9.81 13.70
CA LEU A 360 -19.45 -10.82 12.65
C LEU A 360 -20.92 -11.07 12.37
N SER A 361 -21.76 -11.06 13.39
CA SER A 361 -23.21 -11.22 13.21
C SER A 361 -23.80 -10.07 12.40
N PHE A 362 -23.31 -8.84 12.60
CA PHE A 362 -23.68 -7.70 11.76
C PHE A 362 -23.24 -7.89 10.31
N TRP A 363 -21.93 -8.09 10.09
CA TRP A 363 -21.37 -8.20 8.74
C TRP A 363 -21.94 -9.38 7.97
N LYS A 364 -22.11 -10.53 8.62
CA LYS A 364 -22.70 -11.72 8.01
C LYS A 364 -24.09 -11.43 7.47
N THR A 365 -24.93 -10.74 8.25
CA THR A 365 -26.30 -10.42 7.83
C THR A 365 -26.30 -9.54 6.59
N TRP A 366 -25.44 -8.51 6.55
CA TRP A 366 -25.35 -7.61 5.41
C TRP A 366 -24.74 -8.29 4.19
N HIS A 367 -23.58 -8.92 4.35
CA HIS A 367 -22.83 -9.54 3.26
C HIS A 367 -23.54 -10.76 2.66
N GLU A 368 -24.27 -11.54 3.47
CA GLU A 368 -25.12 -12.61 2.94
C GLU A 368 -26.26 -12.05 2.07
N SER A 369 -26.86 -10.93 2.49
CA SER A 369 -27.88 -10.24 1.69
C SER A 369 -27.30 -9.75 0.36
N LEU A 370 -26.12 -9.12 0.37
CA LEU A 370 -25.43 -8.67 -0.83
C LEU A 370 -25.04 -9.84 -1.76
N ALA A 371 -24.51 -10.93 -1.21
CA ALA A 371 -24.18 -12.12 -1.99
C ALA A 371 -25.41 -12.73 -2.68
N ARG A 372 -26.59 -12.72 -2.03
CA ARG A 372 -27.87 -13.12 -2.67
C ARG A 372 -28.29 -12.19 -3.80
N GLN A 373 -27.85 -10.93 -3.80
CA GLN A 373 -28.02 -10.01 -4.92
C GLN A 373 -26.98 -10.21 -6.03
N GLY A 374 -26.08 -11.19 -5.89
CA GLY A 374 -25.07 -11.54 -6.88
C GLY A 374 -23.77 -10.74 -6.79
N ILE A 375 -23.56 -9.99 -5.70
CA ILE A 375 -22.31 -9.28 -5.40
C ILE A 375 -21.20 -10.29 -5.08
N ASP A 376 -20.01 -10.06 -5.62
CA ASP A 376 -18.86 -10.96 -5.54
C ASP A 376 -17.67 -10.38 -4.76
N MET A 377 -17.68 -9.07 -4.47
CA MET A 377 -16.59 -8.35 -3.80
C MET A 377 -17.08 -7.09 -3.10
N ILE A 378 -16.24 -6.51 -2.23
CA ILE A 378 -16.56 -5.27 -1.51
C ILE A 378 -15.37 -4.30 -1.45
N LYS A 379 -15.66 -3.00 -1.44
CA LYS A 379 -14.72 -1.94 -1.05
C LYS A 379 -15.20 -1.35 0.27
N VAL A 380 -14.31 -1.25 1.25
CA VAL A 380 -14.69 -0.81 2.61
C VAL A 380 -13.91 0.43 3.03
N ASP A 381 -14.62 1.55 3.08
CA ASP A 381 -14.10 2.88 3.37
C ASP A 381 -14.23 3.27 4.84
N SER A 382 -13.74 4.46 5.18
CA SER A 382 -13.84 5.10 6.49
C SER A 382 -13.22 4.29 7.64
N GLN A 383 -12.27 3.38 7.36
CA GLN A 383 -11.73 2.48 8.38
C GLN A 383 -11.02 3.24 9.52
N SER A 384 -10.23 4.28 9.20
CA SER A 384 -9.61 5.13 10.23
C SER A 384 -10.57 6.09 10.94
N SER A 385 -11.83 6.18 10.51
CA SER A 385 -12.83 6.97 11.24
C SER A 385 -13.26 6.30 12.54
N LEU A 386 -12.97 5.00 12.74
CA LEU A 386 -13.33 4.24 13.95
C LEU A 386 -12.94 4.98 15.24
N VAL A 387 -11.78 5.62 15.27
CA VAL A 387 -11.29 6.36 16.45
C VAL A 387 -12.33 7.38 16.95
N GLN A 388 -13.11 8.00 16.05
CA GLN A 388 -14.11 9.00 16.41
C GLN A 388 -15.32 8.42 17.16
N PHE A 389 -15.55 7.11 17.05
CA PHE A 389 -16.66 6.42 17.70
C PHE A 389 -16.23 5.76 19.01
N VAL A 390 -14.96 5.36 19.13
CA VAL A 390 -14.48 4.56 20.26
C VAL A 390 -13.59 5.32 21.24
N GLN A 391 -13.00 6.46 20.82
CA GLN A 391 -12.12 7.27 21.66
C GLN A 391 -12.84 7.68 22.96
N GLY A 392 -12.13 7.51 24.08
CA GLY A 392 -12.64 7.77 25.42
C GLY A 392 -13.54 6.68 26.00
N GLN A 393 -13.85 5.62 25.24
CA GLN A 393 -14.84 4.59 25.64
C GLN A 393 -14.26 3.18 25.55
N LEU A 394 -13.57 2.85 24.46
CA LEU A 394 -12.95 1.55 24.24
C LEU A 394 -11.48 1.70 23.85
N PRO A 395 -10.61 0.74 24.23
CA PRO A 395 -9.24 0.69 23.75
C PRO A 395 -9.20 0.60 22.21
N LEU A 396 -8.57 1.57 21.54
CA LEU A 396 -8.60 1.70 20.08
C LEU A 396 -8.08 0.46 19.37
N GLY A 397 -6.94 -0.08 19.81
CA GLY A 397 -6.32 -1.24 19.18
C GLY A 397 -7.18 -2.50 19.26
N ARG A 398 -7.88 -2.72 20.39
CA ARG A 398 -8.85 -3.82 20.52
C ARG A 398 -10.10 -3.63 19.67
N ALA A 399 -10.63 -2.40 19.64
CA ALA A 399 -11.81 -2.11 18.84
C ALA A 399 -11.54 -2.30 17.33
N ALA A 400 -10.38 -1.82 16.85
CA ALA A 400 -9.97 -2.01 15.47
C ALA A 400 -9.71 -3.49 15.15
N ALA A 401 -9.01 -4.22 16.03
CA ALA A 401 -8.77 -5.66 15.88
C ALA A 401 -10.07 -6.45 15.73
N GLY A 402 -11.05 -6.21 16.60
CA GLY A 402 -12.31 -6.97 16.56
C GLY A 402 -13.18 -6.65 15.35
N LEU A 403 -13.25 -5.38 14.94
CA LEU A 403 -13.98 -5.02 13.72
C LEU A 403 -13.31 -5.55 12.45
N HIS A 404 -11.99 -5.45 12.31
CA HIS A 404 -11.29 -6.03 11.15
C HIS A 404 -11.43 -7.54 11.11
N GLN A 405 -11.25 -8.22 12.24
CA GLN A 405 -11.46 -9.67 12.33
C GLN A 405 -12.85 -10.07 11.85
N SER A 406 -13.89 -9.38 12.31
CA SER A 406 -15.26 -9.68 11.93
C SER A 406 -15.59 -9.36 10.45
N LEU A 407 -15.09 -8.23 9.95
CA LEU A 407 -15.26 -7.81 8.55
C LEU A 407 -14.59 -8.80 7.60
N GLU A 408 -13.33 -9.15 7.86
CA GLU A 408 -12.56 -10.05 6.99
C GLU A 408 -13.09 -11.48 7.04
N ALA A 409 -13.58 -11.94 8.20
CA ALA A 409 -14.26 -13.23 8.30
C ALA A 409 -15.51 -13.26 7.41
N SER A 410 -16.32 -12.21 7.43
CA SER A 410 -17.50 -12.10 6.56
C SER A 410 -17.11 -12.01 5.08
N ALA A 411 -16.09 -11.21 4.74
CA ALA A 411 -15.58 -11.10 3.38
C ALA A 411 -15.04 -12.43 2.83
N ALA A 412 -14.39 -13.24 3.68
CA ALA A 412 -13.95 -14.58 3.32
C ALA A 412 -15.14 -15.53 3.05
N LEU A 413 -16.20 -15.46 3.88
CA LEU A 413 -17.38 -16.31 3.76
C LEU A 413 -18.21 -16.04 2.50
N PHE A 414 -18.37 -14.78 2.12
CA PHE A 414 -19.31 -14.40 1.06
C PHE A 414 -18.66 -13.94 -0.24
N PHE A 415 -17.41 -13.48 -0.19
CA PHE A 415 -16.73 -12.85 -1.32
C PHE A 415 -15.35 -13.45 -1.61
N ASP A 416 -15.01 -14.60 -1.02
CA ASP A 416 -13.70 -15.25 -1.20
C ASP A 416 -12.52 -14.31 -0.87
N GLY A 417 -12.72 -13.44 0.12
CA GLY A 417 -11.73 -12.44 0.53
C GLY A 417 -11.48 -11.31 -0.46
N ARG A 418 -12.32 -11.17 -1.52
CA ARG A 418 -12.26 -10.05 -2.48
C ARG A 418 -12.72 -8.76 -1.81
N LEU A 419 -11.78 -8.10 -1.13
CA LEU A 419 -11.99 -6.87 -0.39
C LEU A 419 -10.91 -5.85 -0.72
N ILE A 420 -11.32 -4.63 -1.05
CA ILE A 420 -10.44 -3.45 -1.09
C ILE A 420 -10.61 -2.70 0.25
N ASN A 421 -9.54 -2.67 1.06
CA ASN A 421 -9.54 -1.84 2.27
C ASN A 421 -9.25 -0.39 1.89
N CYS A 422 -9.96 0.57 2.45
CA CYS A 422 -9.84 1.95 2.02
C CYS A 422 -10.01 2.91 3.21
N MET A 423 -9.42 4.10 3.07
CA MET A 423 -9.39 5.15 4.11
C MET A 423 -8.89 4.65 5.48
N GLY A 424 -7.95 3.71 5.44
CA GLY A 424 -7.53 2.92 6.60
C GLY A 424 -6.02 2.86 6.76
N MET A 425 -5.27 3.91 6.40
CA MET A 425 -3.81 3.91 6.52
C MET A 425 -3.30 4.28 7.91
N ALA A 426 -4.20 4.48 8.89
CA ALA A 426 -3.80 4.62 10.29
C ALA A 426 -3.35 3.25 10.85
N GLN A 427 -2.35 3.26 11.71
CA GLN A 427 -1.69 2.08 12.29
C GLN A 427 -2.64 1.12 13.00
N GLU A 428 -3.70 1.63 13.65
CA GLU A 428 -4.75 0.81 14.26
C GLU A 428 -5.47 -0.07 13.22
N ASN A 429 -5.45 0.29 11.94
CA ASN A 429 -6.02 -0.51 10.86
C ASN A 429 -4.93 -1.34 10.17
N VAL A 430 -3.83 -0.70 9.78
CA VAL A 430 -2.72 -1.34 9.03
C VAL A 430 -2.19 -2.58 9.75
N TRP A 431 -2.13 -2.59 11.08
CA TRP A 431 -1.63 -3.71 11.88
C TRP A 431 -2.72 -4.67 12.40
N ASN A 432 -3.96 -4.57 11.92
CA ASN A 432 -5.07 -5.40 12.39
C ASN A 432 -5.86 -6.12 11.28
N ARG A 433 -5.44 -6.01 10.00
CA ARG A 433 -6.04 -6.77 8.89
C ARG A 433 -5.28 -8.07 8.64
N GLY A 434 -5.92 -9.18 8.97
CA GLY A 434 -5.38 -10.53 8.93
C GLY A 434 -4.95 -10.98 7.53
N ASN A 435 -5.92 -11.09 6.62
CA ASN A 435 -5.76 -11.85 5.37
C ASN A 435 -6.03 -11.06 4.10
N THR A 436 -6.76 -9.95 4.17
CA THR A 436 -7.10 -9.14 3.00
C THR A 436 -5.85 -8.49 2.41
N ALA A 437 -5.71 -8.67 1.10
CA ALA A 437 -4.47 -8.41 0.38
C ALA A 437 -4.39 -7.00 -0.22
N ILE A 438 -5.54 -6.39 -0.50
CA ILE A 438 -5.63 -5.09 -1.17
C ILE A 438 -5.98 -4.00 -0.16
N SER A 439 -5.22 -2.90 -0.21
CA SER A 439 -5.50 -1.70 0.56
C SER A 439 -5.15 -0.47 -0.25
N ARG A 440 -6.05 0.52 -0.29
CA ARG A 440 -5.81 1.83 -0.89
C ARG A 440 -4.60 2.50 -0.24
N ASN A 441 -3.78 3.09 -1.10
CA ASN A 441 -2.43 3.53 -0.82
C ASN A 441 -2.22 5.05 -0.94
N SER A 442 -3.26 5.77 -1.34
CA SER A 442 -3.23 7.22 -1.52
C SER A 442 -4.57 7.83 -1.12
N ASP A 443 -4.57 9.16 -1.03
CA ASP A 443 -5.80 9.95 -1.12
C ASP A 443 -6.48 9.72 -2.48
N ASP A 444 -7.72 10.19 -2.60
CA ASP A 444 -8.52 9.96 -3.80
C ASP A 444 -7.87 10.58 -5.04
N PHE A 445 -8.08 9.95 -6.18
CA PHE A 445 -7.90 10.58 -7.47
C PHE A 445 -8.92 11.72 -7.63
N TYR A 446 -8.43 12.95 -7.82
CA TYR A 446 -9.26 14.13 -8.08
C TYR A 446 -9.05 14.62 -9.52
N PRO A 447 -9.82 14.14 -10.51
CA PRO A 447 -9.61 14.47 -11.92
C PRO A 447 -9.80 15.95 -12.26
N SER A 448 -10.56 16.68 -11.44
CA SER A 448 -10.84 18.10 -11.65
C SER A 448 -9.82 19.04 -10.97
N LYS A 449 -8.91 18.50 -10.15
CA LYS A 449 -7.89 19.31 -9.48
C LYS A 449 -6.65 19.43 -10.39
N PRO A 450 -6.24 20.65 -10.78
CA PRO A 450 -5.02 20.85 -11.55
C PRO A 450 -3.79 20.27 -10.83
N ASP A 451 -2.84 19.74 -11.61
CA ASP A 451 -1.58 19.18 -11.14
C ASP A 451 -1.72 18.08 -10.06
N TRP A 452 -2.89 17.41 -9.96
CA TRP A 452 -3.11 16.38 -8.95
C TRP A 452 -2.29 15.11 -9.19
N PHE A 453 -1.90 14.83 -10.44
CA PHE A 453 -1.02 13.71 -10.78
C PHE A 453 0.23 13.66 -9.89
N ARG A 454 0.81 14.83 -9.61
CA ARG A 454 2.01 14.96 -8.77
C ARG A 454 1.81 14.42 -7.37
N GLU A 455 0.76 14.88 -6.68
CA GLU A 455 0.45 14.43 -5.33
C GLU A 455 0.14 12.93 -5.34
N HIS A 456 -0.64 12.48 -6.34
CA HIS A 456 -1.07 11.11 -6.45
C HIS A 456 0.09 10.12 -6.69
N ALA A 457 1.01 10.46 -7.60
CA ALA A 457 2.20 9.66 -7.89
C ALA A 457 3.17 9.65 -6.69
N LEU A 458 3.39 10.80 -6.05
CA LEU A 458 4.24 10.91 -4.87
C LEU A 458 3.71 10.05 -3.71
N GLN A 459 2.44 10.21 -3.36
CA GLN A 459 1.84 9.43 -2.27
C GLN A 459 1.92 7.94 -2.55
N ASN A 460 1.51 7.49 -3.74
CA ASN A 460 1.48 6.07 -4.05
C ASN A 460 2.87 5.42 -4.03
N ALA A 461 3.85 6.03 -4.68
CA ALA A 461 5.20 5.48 -4.71
C ALA A 461 5.79 5.43 -3.29
N TYR A 462 5.77 6.56 -2.56
CA TYR A 462 6.41 6.60 -1.25
C TYR A 462 5.66 5.82 -0.17
N ASN A 463 4.33 5.84 -0.13
CA ASN A 463 3.57 5.05 0.84
C ASN A 463 3.83 3.55 0.65
N SER A 464 4.08 3.09 -0.58
CA SER A 464 4.40 1.69 -0.87
C SER A 464 5.65 1.18 -0.15
N VAL A 465 6.59 2.05 0.26
CA VAL A 465 7.81 1.66 0.99
C VAL A 465 7.49 0.92 2.29
N TYR A 466 6.52 1.40 3.06
CA TYR A 466 6.09 0.71 4.28
C TYR A 466 4.83 -0.12 4.06
N HIS A 467 3.86 0.41 3.32
CA HIS A 467 2.54 -0.19 3.17
C HIS A 467 2.61 -1.46 2.30
N GLY A 468 3.53 -1.47 1.34
CA GLY A 468 3.80 -2.61 0.46
C GLY A 468 4.31 -3.85 1.19
N THR A 469 4.85 -3.72 2.41
CA THR A 469 5.28 -4.88 3.23
C THR A 469 4.10 -5.77 3.65
N LEU A 470 2.88 -5.21 3.70
CA LEU A 470 1.67 -5.88 4.18
C LEU A 470 0.57 -6.03 3.12
N TYR A 471 0.54 -5.17 2.10
CA TYR A 471 -0.53 -5.13 1.10
C TYR A 471 0.02 -4.92 -0.31
N TRP A 472 -0.77 -5.29 -1.31
CA TRP A 472 -0.42 -5.11 -2.72
C TRP A 472 -0.54 -3.65 -3.22
N GLY A 473 -1.23 -2.80 -2.46
CA GLY A 473 -1.48 -1.41 -2.83
C GLY A 473 -2.57 -1.27 -3.90
N ASP A 474 -3.66 -0.60 -3.56
CA ASP A 474 -4.59 -0.02 -4.54
C ASP A 474 -4.17 1.44 -4.79
N TRP A 475 -3.68 1.72 -6.01
CA TRP A 475 -3.21 3.03 -6.46
C TRP A 475 -4.33 3.87 -7.08
N ASP A 476 -5.56 3.54 -6.71
CA ASP A 476 -6.81 4.18 -7.09
C ASP A 476 -7.14 4.14 -8.59
N MET A 477 -8.40 4.47 -8.89
CA MET A 477 -8.93 4.72 -10.22
C MET A 477 -8.30 5.95 -10.89
N TRP A 478 -8.58 6.08 -12.19
CA TRP A 478 -8.18 7.21 -13.00
C TRP A 478 -9.09 7.37 -14.22
N TRP A 479 -8.95 8.50 -14.90
CA TRP A 479 -9.63 8.79 -16.16
C TRP A 479 -8.70 8.59 -17.36
N THR A 480 -9.20 7.86 -18.35
CA THR A 480 -8.54 7.68 -19.64
C THR A 480 -8.60 8.95 -20.47
N SER A 481 -9.67 9.75 -20.31
CA SER A 481 -9.79 11.09 -20.88
C SER A 481 -9.32 12.16 -19.89
N HIS A 482 -8.01 12.20 -19.65
CA HIS A 482 -7.34 13.19 -18.80
C HIS A 482 -6.00 13.61 -19.43
N ASP A 483 -5.55 14.83 -19.15
CA ASP A 483 -4.29 15.37 -19.68
C ASP A 483 -3.10 14.49 -19.27
N ASP A 484 -3.05 14.07 -18.01
CA ASP A 484 -2.07 13.13 -17.47
C ASP A 484 -2.40 11.63 -17.72
N SER A 485 -3.29 11.29 -18.66
CA SER A 485 -3.74 9.90 -18.87
C SER A 485 -2.61 8.92 -19.15
N VAL A 486 -1.60 9.30 -19.94
CA VAL A 486 -0.42 8.45 -20.22
C VAL A 486 0.40 8.25 -18.95
N SER A 487 0.66 9.31 -18.19
CA SER A 487 1.35 9.24 -16.90
C SER A 487 0.59 8.33 -15.92
N HIS A 488 -0.73 8.46 -15.83
CA HIS A 488 -1.55 7.60 -14.99
C HIS A 488 -1.54 6.14 -15.45
N ALA A 489 -1.56 5.87 -16.76
CA ALA A 489 -1.48 4.52 -17.28
C ALA A 489 -0.12 3.87 -16.94
N VAL A 490 0.99 4.57 -17.18
CA VAL A 490 2.33 4.08 -16.82
C VAL A 490 2.47 3.88 -15.31
N LEU A 491 1.92 4.79 -14.50
CA LEU A 491 1.90 4.67 -13.05
C LEU A 491 1.20 3.38 -12.59
N ARG A 492 0.12 2.95 -13.27
CA ARG A 492 -0.57 1.69 -12.98
C ARG A 492 0.18 0.48 -13.54
N ALA A 493 0.90 0.62 -14.65
CA ALA A 493 1.75 -0.45 -15.17
C ALA A 493 2.81 -0.88 -14.14
N VAL A 494 3.44 0.09 -13.47
CA VAL A 494 4.48 -0.17 -12.47
C VAL A 494 3.95 -0.35 -11.04
N SER A 495 2.65 -0.21 -10.79
CA SER A 495 2.10 -0.30 -9.42
C SER A 495 2.12 -1.71 -8.85
N GLY A 496 1.92 -2.74 -9.70
CA GLY A 496 1.71 -4.13 -9.29
C GLY A 496 0.39 -4.41 -8.55
N GLY A 497 -0.45 -3.39 -8.41
CA GLY A 497 -1.78 -3.45 -7.79
C GLY A 497 -2.92 -3.63 -8.81
N PRO A 498 -4.18 -3.50 -8.36
CA PRO A 498 -5.34 -3.47 -9.25
C PRO A 498 -5.28 -2.31 -10.25
N VAL A 499 -5.85 -2.51 -11.44
CA VAL A 499 -5.98 -1.46 -12.46
C VAL A 499 -7.45 -1.30 -12.85
N TYR A 500 -7.99 -0.11 -12.61
CA TYR A 500 -9.37 0.20 -12.95
C TYR A 500 -9.56 1.69 -13.22
N ILE A 501 -10.61 2.00 -13.97
CA ILE A 501 -10.94 3.36 -14.40
C ILE A 501 -12.23 3.85 -13.73
N SER A 502 -12.50 5.14 -13.81
CA SER A 502 -13.72 5.78 -13.28
C SER A 502 -14.32 6.80 -14.26
N ASP A 503 -14.00 6.66 -15.56
CA ASP A 503 -14.44 7.59 -16.61
C ASP A 503 -15.97 7.81 -16.59
N PRO A 504 -16.44 9.05 -16.75
CA PRO A 504 -17.84 9.35 -17.05
C PRO A 504 -18.35 8.64 -18.32
N VAL A 505 -19.66 8.55 -18.48
CA VAL A 505 -20.27 7.98 -19.68
C VAL A 505 -19.89 8.82 -20.91
N GLY A 506 -19.49 8.13 -21.98
CA GLY A 506 -19.09 8.70 -23.28
C GLY A 506 -17.60 9.03 -23.40
N THR A 507 -16.84 9.11 -22.31
CA THR A 507 -15.50 9.69 -22.32
C THR A 507 -14.36 8.67 -22.33
N THR A 508 -14.62 7.36 -22.26
CA THR A 508 -13.52 6.38 -22.19
C THR A 508 -12.69 6.37 -23.48
N ASP A 509 -11.37 6.50 -23.34
CA ASP A 509 -10.40 6.31 -24.41
C ASP A 509 -9.74 4.92 -24.28
N ALA A 510 -10.20 3.98 -25.12
CA ALA A 510 -9.70 2.61 -25.13
C ALA A 510 -8.20 2.54 -25.44
N SER A 511 -7.64 3.49 -26.20
CA SER A 511 -6.23 3.47 -26.60
C SER A 511 -5.29 3.61 -25.41
N LYS A 512 -5.71 4.29 -24.34
CA LYS A 512 -4.94 4.43 -23.10
C LYS A 512 -4.90 3.15 -22.27
N LEU A 513 -5.82 2.21 -22.53
CA LEU A 513 -5.94 0.95 -21.81
C LEU A 513 -5.24 -0.22 -22.50
N ARG A 514 -5.18 -0.22 -23.84
CA ARG A 514 -4.56 -1.33 -24.62
C ARG A 514 -3.13 -1.70 -24.17
N PRO A 515 -2.25 -0.76 -23.81
CA PRO A 515 -0.90 -1.11 -23.35
C PRO A 515 -0.84 -1.79 -21.98
N LEU A 516 -1.92 -1.72 -21.19
CA LEU A 516 -2.02 -2.28 -19.84
C LEU A 516 -2.61 -3.68 -19.78
N ILE A 517 -3.35 -4.08 -20.82
CA ILE A 517 -4.24 -5.25 -20.76
C ILE A 517 -4.07 -6.15 -21.99
N TYR A 518 -4.36 -7.42 -21.79
CA TYR A 518 -4.64 -8.37 -22.88
C TYR A 518 -6.04 -8.17 -23.45
N SER A 519 -6.30 -8.77 -24.61
CA SER A 519 -7.61 -8.72 -25.29
C SER A 519 -8.79 -9.18 -24.42
N ASN A 520 -8.56 -10.09 -23.47
CA ASN A 520 -9.56 -10.57 -22.51
C ASN A 520 -9.71 -9.68 -21.26
N GLY A 521 -8.99 -8.57 -21.18
CA GLY A 521 -8.99 -7.63 -20.06
C GLY A 521 -8.09 -8.00 -18.91
N ARG A 522 -7.32 -9.09 -18.98
CA ARG A 522 -6.31 -9.42 -17.96
C ARG A 522 -5.19 -8.39 -18.01
N VAL A 523 -4.81 -7.86 -16.86
CA VAL A 523 -3.77 -6.83 -16.70
C VAL A 523 -2.39 -7.48 -16.82
N LEU A 524 -1.48 -6.83 -17.54
CA LEU A 524 -0.05 -7.16 -17.48
C LEU A 524 0.53 -6.57 -16.20
N ARG A 525 0.37 -7.31 -15.10
CA ARG A 525 0.72 -6.87 -13.74
C ARG A 525 2.18 -7.16 -13.43
N ALA A 526 2.87 -6.18 -12.83
CA ALA A 526 4.21 -6.38 -12.26
C ALA A 526 4.16 -7.20 -10.95
N ASP A 527 5.28 -7.79 -10.55
CA ASP A 527 5.33 -8.86 -9.55
C ASP A 527 5.07 -8.43 -8.10
N ARG A 528 5.22 -7.14 -7.79
CA ARG A 528 5.17 -6.59 -6.43
C ARG A 528 4.65 -5.15 -6.44
N PRO A 529 4.36 -4.53 -5.29
CA PRO A 529 4.09 -3.09 -5.23
C PRO A 529 5.25 -2.28 -5.83
N GLY A 530 4.94 -1.27 -6.64
CA GLY A 530 5.95 -0.34 -7.17
C GLY A 530 6.62 0.46 -6.06
N LEU A 531 7.94 0.61 -6.12
CA LEU A 531 8.72 1.29 -5.08
C LEU A 531 9.56 2.42 -5.70
N PRO A 532 9.80 3.53 -5.00
CA PRO A 532 10.79 4.52 -5.42
C PRO A 532 12.15 3.83 -5.53
N THR A 533 12.99 4.22 -6.48
CA THR A 533 14.39 3.75 -6.51
C THR A 533 15.16 4.26 -5.31
N GLU A 534 16.27 3.61 -4.98
CA GLU A 534 17.01 3.88 -3.75
C GLU A 534 17.55 5.32 -3.71
N ASP A 535 17.95 5.86 -4.86
CA ASP A 535 18.38 7.25 -5.01
C ASP A 535 17.25 8.27 -4.93
N CYS A 536 15.98 7.85 -4.95
CA CYS A 536 14.83 8.71 -4.69
C CYS A 536 14.41 8.69 -3.22
N LEU A 537 14.69 7.65 -2.43
CA LEU A 537 14.09 7.44 -1.09
C LEU A 537 14.16 8.64 -0.14
N PHE A 538 15.24 9.41 -0.20
CA PHE A 538 15.48 10.59 0.66
C PHE A 538 15.49 11.91 -0.12
N THR A 539 14.86 11.94 -1.29
CA THR A 539 14.81 13.12 -2.16
C THR A 539 13.37 13.48 -2.46
N ASN A 540 12.96 14.72 -2.23
CA ASN A 540 11.62 15.18 -2.59
C ASN A 540 11.59 15.63 -4.07
N PRO A 541 11.01 14.84 -5.01
CA PRO A 541 10.99 15.20 -6.44
C PRO A 541 10.00 16.33 -6.76
N VAL A 542 9.20 16.78 -5.80
CA VAL A 542 8.36 17.98 -5.94
C VAL A 542 9.16 19.25 -5.73
N GLU A 543 10.12 19.22 -4.81
CA GLU A 543 10.95 20.37 -4.41
C GLU A 543 12.30 20.41 -5.12
N GLN A 544 12.82 19.25 -5.54
CA GLN A 544 14.07 19.12 -6.25
C GLN A 544 13.81 18.78 -7.73
N PRO A 545 14.57 19.36 -8.69
CA PRO A 545 14.35 19.16 -10.12
C PRO A 545 14.89 17.81 -10.61
N VAL A 546 14.39 16.72 -10.02
CA VAL A 546 14.71 15.33 -10.35
C VAL A 546 13.43 14.54 -10.63
N PRO A 547 13.48 13.49 -11.45
CA PRO A 547 12.31 12.64 -11.65
C PRO A 547 12.01 11.79 -10.41
N LEU A 548 10.73 11.52 -10.16
CA LEU A 548 10.34 10.36 -9.37
C LEU A 548 10.62 9.11 -10.21
N LYS A 549 11.56 8.27 -9.80
CA LYS A 549 11.78 6.95 -10.42
C LYS A 549 11.09 5.87 -9.60
N VAL A 550 10.26 5.05 -10.25
CA VAL A 550 9.55 3.92 -9.64
C VAL A 550 10.00 2.64 -10.33
N TRP A 551 10.47 1.67 -9.57
CA TRP A 551 10.89 0.37 -10.09
C TRP A 551 9.91 -0.74 -9.74
N ASN A 552 9.92 -1.77 -10.58
CA ASN A 552 9.23 -3.03 -10.35
C ASN A 552 9.91 -4.15 -11.16
N ARG A 553 9.35 -5.36 -11.14
CA ARG A 553 9.85 -6.53 -11.88
C ARG A 553 8.74 -7.32 -12.56
N SER A 554 9.15 -8.09 -13.55
CA SER A 554 8.35 -9.15 -14.18
C SER A 554 9.27 -10.36 -14.37
N GLY A 555 9.22 -11.30 -13.44
CA GLY A 555 10.20 -12.39 -13.33
C GLY A 555 11.61 -11.85 -13.05
N ASP A 556 12.55 -12.21 -13.90
CA ASP A 556 13.94 -11.74 -13.86
C ASP A 556 14.20 -10.50 -14.73
N CYS A 557 13.15 -9.91 -15.29
CA CYS A 557 13.21 -8.62 -15.97
C CYS A 557 12.88 -7.47 -15.01
N GLY A 558 13.53 -6.33 -15.22
CA GLY A 558 13.28 -5.09 -14.50
C GLY A 558 12.36 -4.14 -15.24
N LEU A 559 11.64 -3.32 -14.48
CA LEU A 559 10.84 -2.20 -14.97
C LEU A 559 11.24 -0.95 -14.20
N LEU A 560 11.43 0.16 -14.92
CA LEU A 560 11.63 1.47 -14.30
C LEU A 560 10.82 2.52 -15.05
N ALA A 561 9.91 3.18 -14.35
CA ALA A 561 9.23 4.36 -14.85
C ALA A 561 9.80 5.62 -14.18
N ALA A 562 9.79 6.73 -14.89
CA ALA A 562 10.20 8.02 -14.36
C ALA A 562 9.18 9.12 -14.69
N PHE A 563 8.86 9.95 -13.69
CA PHE A 563 7.82 10.97 -13.77
C PHE A 563 8.34 12.35 -13.37
N HIS A 564 7.92 13.38 -14.10
CA HIS A 564 8.22 14.77 -13.78
C HIS A 564 7.24 15.31 -12.72
N LEU A 565 7.71 15.51 -11.49
CA LEU A 565 6.88 16.00 -10.37
C LEU A 565 7.23 17.42 -9.89
N HIS A 566 8.31 18.00 -10.38
CA HIS A 566 8.79 19.29 -9.90
C HIS A 566 7.84 20.44 -10.30
N SER A 567 7.71 21.48 -9.46
CA SER A 567 6.72 22.54 -9.71
C SER A 567 7.13 23.47 -10.85
N GLU A 568 8.39 23.93 -10.88
CA GLU A 568 8.81 25.02 -11.78
C GLU A 568 9.59 24.57 -13.02
N ALA A 569 10.44 23.56 -12.86
CA ALA A 569 11.28 23.04 -13.94
C ALA A 569 10.45 22.61 -15.16
N GLU A 570 10.95 22.92 -16.36
CA GLU A 570 10.35 22.49 -17.64
C GLU A 570 10.62 21.01 -17.90
N THR A 571 11.84 20.55 -17.57
CA THR A 571 12.32 19.19 -17.76
C THR A 571 13.16 18.79 -16.54
N VAL A 572 13.09 17.53 -16.12
CA VAL A 572 13.99 16.95 -15.11
C VAL A 572 14.86 15.87 -15.73
N SER A 573 16.08 15.72 -15.22
CA SER A 573 17.04 14.73 -15.72
C SER A 573 17.33 13.66 -14.69
N GLY A 574 17.45 12.42 -15.14
CA GLY A 574 17.72 11.24 -14.32
C GLY A 574 18.77 10.34 -14.94
N LYS A 575 19.17 9.32 -14.17
CA LYS A 575 19.99 8.22 -14.66
C LYS A 575 19.33 6.90 -14.32
N LEU A 576 19.35 5.97 -15.27
CA LEU A 576 18.99 4.58 -15.12
C LEU A 576 20.27 3.77 -14.86
N ARG A 577 20.24 2.93 -13.83
CA ARG A 577 21.26 1.90 -13.55
C ARG A 577 20.57 0.56 -13.36
N ILE A 578 21.27 -0.54 -13.66
CA ILE A 578 20.75 -1.89 -13.38
C ILE A 578 20.44 -2.05 -11.88
N GLY A 579 21.31 -1.50 -11.02
CA GLY A 579 21.12 -1.48 -9.56
C GLY A 579 19.91 -0.66 -9.06
N ASP A 580 19.27 0.16 -9.91
CA ASP A 580 18.01 0.82 -9.54
C ASP A 580 16.85 -0.18 -9.41
N VAL A 581 16.99 -1.39 -9.97
CA VAL A 581 16.03 -2.49 -9.88
C VAL A 581 16.64 -3.67 -9.11
N PRO A 582 16.35 -3.82 -7.81
CA PRO A 582 16.90 -4.88 -6.98
C PRO A 582 16.67 -6.31 -7.48
N GLY A 583 17.72 -7.12 -7.37
CA GLY A 583 17.70 -8.56 -7.66
C GLY A 583 17.83 -8.93 -9.14
N LEU A 584 18.29 -8.00 -9.97
CA LEU A 584 18.79 -8.27 -11.32
C LEU A 584 20.26 -8.75 -11.23
N ALA A 585 20.51 -10.04 -11.51
CA ALA A 585 21.78 -10.71 -11.21
C ALA A 585 22.71 -10.97 -12.42
N GLU A 586 22.20 -10.93 -13.64
CA GLU A 586 23.00 -11.12 -14.86
C GLU A 586 24.04 -10.01 -15.07
N GLU A 587 25.07 -10.30 -15.88
CA GLU A 587 26.15 -9.35 -16.16
C GLU A 587 25.74 -8.27 -17.16
N ARG A 588 24.85 -8.61 -18.10
CA ARG A 588 24.50 -7.77 -19.24
C ARG A 588 23.01 -7.81 -19.54
N TYR A 589 22.43 -6.63 -19.73
CA TYR A 589 21.03 -6.44 -20.06
C TYR A 589 20.87 -5.66 -21.37
N ALA A 590 19.78 -5.93 -22.07
CA ALA A 590 19.21 -5.00 -23.03
C ALA A 590 18.15 -4.16 -22.32
N VAL A 591 18.15 -2.86 -22.56
CA VAL A 591 17.16 -1.92 -22.02
C VAL A 591 16.34 -1.39 -23.18
N LEU A 592 15.02 -1.61 -23.14
CA LEU A 592 14.06 -0.99 -24.05
C LEU A 592 13.56 0.32 -23.43
N ASP A 593 13.76 1.43 -24.13
CA ASP A 593 13.07 2.70 -23.90
C ASP A 593 11.77 2.68 -24.70
N HIS A 594 10.65 2.50 -23.98
CA HIS A 594 9.35 2.21 -24.57
C HIS A 594 8.86 3.35 -25.47
N PHE A 595 8.98 4.60 -25.01
CA PHE A 595 8.42 5.75 -25.72
C PHE A 595 9.31 6.24 -26.86
N ASN A 596 10.64 6.19 -26.70
CA ASN A 596 11.56 6.55 -27.79
C ASN A 596 11.77 5.42 -28.81
N ARG A 597 11.15 4.25 -28.61
CA ARG A 597 11.22 3.09 -29.53
C ARG A 597 12.66 2.73 -29.86
N GLN A 598 13.50 2.64 -28.83
CA GLN A 598 14.93 2.31 -28.96
C GLN A 598 15.37 1.35 -27.86
N ALA A 599 16.42 0.58 -28.14
CA ALA A 599 17.06 -0.28 -27.17
C ALA A 599 18.58 -0.09 -27.16
N PHE A 600 19.18 -0.32 -26.00
CA PHE A 600 20.62 -0.25 -25.81
C PHE A 600 21.09 -1.26 -24.77
N ASN A 601 22.38 -1.57 -24.78
CA ASN A 601 23.00 -2.45 -23.80
C ASN A 601 23.38 -1.66 -22.56
N LEU A 602 23.16 -2.27 -21.38
CA LEU A 602 23.60 -1.71 -20.11
C LEU A 602 24.16 -2.85 -19.23
N ASP A 603 25.32 -2.62 -18.65
CA ASP A 603 25.93 -3.51 -17.65
C ASP A 603 25.74 -2.97 -16.23
N GLN A 604 26.17 -3.74 -15.24
CA GLN A 604 26.04 -3.43 -13.81
C GLN A 604 26.78 -2.14 -13.38
N THR A 605 27.76 -1.68 -14.15
CA THR A 605 28.63 -0.54 -13.81
C THR A 605 28.25 0.75 -14.53
N ALA A 606 27.57 0.63 -15.67
CA ALA A 606 27.18 1.73 -16.52
C ALA A 606 25.89 2.41 -16.03
N SER A 607 25.65 3.63 -16.53
CA SER A 607 24.39 4.34 -16.35
C SER A 607 23.94 4.99 -17.64
N HIS A 608 22.64 5.02 -17.90
CA HIS A 608 22.05 5.73 -19.04
C HIS A 608 21.37 7.02 -18.56
N ALA A 609 21.72 8.16 -19.14
CA ALA A 609 21.09 9.44 -18.81
C ALA A 609 19.82 9.64 -19.63
N PHE A 610 18.77 10.18 -19.01
CA PHE A 610 17.50 10.48 -19.67
C PHE A 610 16.88 11.76 -19.11
N SER A 611 15.91 12.32 -19.83
CA SER A 611 15.13 13.48 -19.43
C SER A 611 13.64 13.17 -19.46
N VAL A 612 12.87 13.80 -18.57
CA VAL A 612 11.42 13.62 -18.45
C VAL A 612 10.76 15.00 -18.48
N GLU A 613 9.81 15.18 -19.40
CA GLU A 613 8.97 16.37 -19.49
C GLU A 613 7.64 16.16 -18.76
N ARG A 614 6.94 17.24 -18.44
CA ARG A 614 5.62 17.16 -17.79
C ARG A 614 4.62 16.42 -18.69
N GLY A 615 3.90 15.45 -18.11
CA GLY A 615 2.92 14.63 -18.84
C GLY A 615 3.51 13.58 -19.79
N GLN A 616 4.84 13.51 -19.93
CA GLN A 616 5.55 12.57 -20.81
C GLN A 616 6.46 11.66 -19.96
N PRO A 617 5.91 10.59 -19.34
CA PRO A 617 6.69 9.70 -18.51
C PRO A 617 7.75 8.96 -19.34
N ALA A 618 8.86 8.57 -18.71
CA ALA A 618 9.76 7.58 -19.28
C ALA A 618 9.42 6.19 -18.74
N LEU A 619 9.62 5.14 -19.55
CA LEU A 619 9.41 3.76 -19.15
C LEU A 619 10.47 2.87 -19.81
N PHE A 620 11.19 2.12 -18.97
CA PHE A 620 12.26 1.24 -19.37
C PHE A 620 11.95 -0.20 -18.96
N ALA A 621 12.14 -1.14 -19.90
CA ALA A 621 12.16 -2.57 -19.61
C ALA A 621 13.61 -3.07 -19.70
N VAL A 622 14.12 -3.65 -18.61
CA VAL A 622 15.48 -4.14 -18.47
C VAL A 622 15.44 -5.67 -18.55
N VAL A 623 15.97 -6.25 -19.62
CA VAL A 623 15.83 -7.68 -19.94
C VAL A 623 17.21 -8.33 -20.09
N PRO A 624 17.45 -9.47 -19.43
CA PRO A 624 18.74 -10.14 -19.50
C PRO A 624 19.00 -10.75 -20.89
N TYR A 625 20.27 -10.79 -21.29
CA TYR A 625 20.71 -11.59 -22.42
C TYR A 625 20.84 -13.06 -22.01
N ARG A 626 20.31 -13.96 -22.86
CA ARG A 626 20.48 -15.41 -22.75
C ARG A 626 20.85 -15.96 -24.11
N ASP A 627 22.00 -16.64 -24.19
CA ASP A 627 22.57 -17.16 -25.45
C ASP A 627 22.58 -16.11 -26.59
N GLY A 628 22.94 -14.87 -26.25
CA GLY A 628 23.04 -13.77 -27.21
C GLY A 628 21.72 -13.11 -27.61
N ILE A 629 20.59 -13.47 -26.98
CA ILE A 629 19.26 -12.90 -27.24
C ILE A 629 18.63 -12.35 -25.95
N ALA A 630 18.07 -11.15 -25.99
CA ALA A 630 17.25 -10.56 -24.93
C ALA A 630 15.83 -10.30 -25.45
N CYS A 631 14.82 -10.92 -24.84
CA CYS A 631 13.43 -10.85 -25.31
C CYS A 631 12.61 -9.83 -24.51
N PHE A 632 12.25 -8.70 -25.11
CA PHE A 632 11.45 -7.67 -24.44
C PHE A 632 9.98 -8.08 -24.22
N GLY A 633 9.48 -9.06 -24.98
CA GLY A 633 8.06 -9.42 -25.00
C GLY A 633 7.27 -8.49 -25.93
N LEU A 634 6.01 -8.22 -25.61
CA LEU A 634 5.13 -7.40 -26.47
C LEU A 634 5.39 -5.91 -26.23
N VAL A 635 6.11 -5.27 -27.14
CA VAL A 635 6.60 -3.88 -26.98
C VAL A 635 5.51 -2.81 -27.20
N ASP A 636 4.31 -3.22 -27.62
CA ASP A 636 3.09 -2.40 -27.57
C ASP A 636 2.45 -2.36 -26.17
N LYS A 637 2.96 -3.15 -25.21
CA LYS A 637 2.53 -3.16 -23.81
C LYS A 637 3.55 -2.45 -22.90
N TYR A 638 3.07 -1.89 -21.80
CA TYR A 638 3.95 -1.20 -20.83
C TYR A 638 4.79 -2.19 -20.01
N VAL A 639 4.18 -3.27 -19.52
CA VAL A 639 4.88 -4.36 -18.81
C VAL A 639 5.22 -5.45 -19.83
N SER A 640 5.98 -5.07 -20.87
CA SER A 640 6.19 -5.92 -22.06
C SER A 640 6.71 -7.34 -21.75
N PRO A 641 7.62 -7.57 -20.78
CA PRO A 641 8.13 -8.91 -20.50
C PRO A 641 7.06 -9.86 -19.93
N ALA A 642 6.00 -9.32 -19.29
CA ALA A 642 4.93 -10.14 -18.70
C ALA A 642 4.07 -10.87 -19.75
N ALA A 643 4.22 -10.50 -21.03
CA ALA A 643 3.61 -11.19 -22.17
C ALA A 643 4.24 -12.55 -22.48
N ILE A 644 5.47 -12.78 -22.02
CA ILE A 644 6.18 -14.04 -22.18
C ILE A 644 5.70 -15.01 -21.10
N GLU A 645 5.07 -16.11 -21.50
CA GLU A 645 4.64 -17.17 -20.59
C GLU A 645 5.77 -18.15 -20.27
N SER A 646 6.58 -18.46 -21.28
CA SER A 646 7.80 -19.26 -21.11
C SER A 646 8.83 -18.86 -22.15
N CYS A 647 10.11 -19.02 -21.82
CA CYS A 647 11.23 -18.71 -22.70
C CYS A 647 12.36 -19.70 -22.42
N TRP A 648 12.90 -20.29 -23.48
CA TRP A 648 14.02 -21.20 -23.44
C TRP A 648 15.06 -20.79 -24.47
N SER A 649 16.32 -20.72 -24.04
CA SER A 649 17.45 -20.37 -24.89
C SER A 649 18.50 -21.47 -24.81
N ALA A 650 19.05 -21.86 -25.96
CA ALA A 650 20.24 -22.70 -26.05
C ALA A 650 20.88 -22.60 -27.45
N ASN A 651 22.21 -22.65 -27.51
CA ASN A 651 22.97 -22.76 -28.77
C ASN A 651 22.58 -21.70 -29.83
N GLY A 652 22.40 -20.44 -29.42
CA GLY A 652 22.03 -19.33 -30.32
C GLY A 652 20.58 -19.39 -30.82
N ARG A 653 19.72 -20.17 -30.18
CA ARG A 653 18.29 -20.29 -30.49
C ARG A 653 17.47 -19.97 -29.24
N THR A 654 16.46 -19.11 -29.39
CA THR A 654 15.48 -18.80 -28.33
C THR A 654 14.08 -19.15 -28.80
N VAL A 655 13.36 -19.93 -28.00
CA VAL A 655 11.96 -20.29 -28.19
C VAL A 655 11.15 -19.69 -27.06
N LEU A 656 10.15 -18.87 -27.40
CA LEU A 656 9.28 -18.23 -26.42
C LEU A 656 7.80 -18.47 -26.75
N ALA A 657 7.00 -18.65 -25.71
CA ALA A 657 5.54 -18.71 -25.81
C ALA A 657 4.96 -17.39 -25.30
N LEU A 658 4.15 -16.72 -26.13
CA LEU A 658 3.42 -15.51 -25.75
C LEU A 658 1.99 -15.87 -25.34
N ARG A 659 1.48 -15.13 -24.34
CA ARG A 659 0.08 -15.27 -23.87
C ARG A 659 -0.94 -14.90 -24.95
N GLU A 660 -0.64 -13.89 -25.76
CA GLU A 660 -1.39 -13.52 -26.96
C GLU A 660 -0.46 -12.94 -28.03
N GLY A 661 -0.95 -12.80 -29.26
CA GLY A 661 -0.25 -12.12 -30.34
C GLY A 661 -0.19 -10.60 -30.13
N GLY A 662 0.81 -9.96 -30.71
CA GLY A 662 1.06 -8.53 -30.63
C GLY A 662 2.40 -8.19 -31.28
N LEU A 663 2.99 -7.03 -30.97
CA LEU A 663 4.27 -6.66 -31.53
C LEU A 663 5.41 -7.18 -30.62
N LEU A 664 5.97 -8.34 -30.96
CA LEU A 664 7.13 -8.88 -30.23
C LEU A 664 8.37 -8.03 -30.51
N GLY A 665 9.13 -7.70 -29.47
CA GLY A 665 10.46 -7.09 -29.58
C GLY A 665 11.56 -7.94 -28.92
N PHE A 666 12.74 -7.93 -29.52
CA PHE A 666 13.94 -8.59 -28.98
C PHE A 666 15.23 -7.92 -29.48
N ALA A 667 16.29 -7.98 -28.67
CA ALA A 667 17.64 -7.60 -29.05
C ALA A 667 18.53 -8.83 -29.18
N CYS A 668 19.54 -8.78 -30.05
CA CYS A 668 20.47 -9.88 -30.24
C CYS A 668 21.87 -9.40 -30.63
N ASP A 669 22.89 -10.21 -30.31
CA ASP A 669 24.31 -9.91 -30.55
C ASP A 669 24.67 -9.85 -32.04
N THR A 670 24.05 -10.72 -32.82
CA THR A 670 24.20 -10.82 -34.27
C THR A 670 22.83 -10.68 -34.93
N GLU A 671 22.81 -10.30 -36.20
CA GLU A 671 21.56 -10.27 -36.97
C GLU A 671 20.88 -11.65 -36.94
N PRO A 672 19.55 -11.72 -36.70
CA PRO A 672 18.86 -13.00 -36.64
C PRO A 672 18.84 -13.65 -38.03
N ALA A 673 19.25 -14.92 -38.10
CA ALA A 673 19.23 -15.70 -39.33
C ALA A 673 17.79 -15.99 -39.79
N ALA A 674 16.91 -16.28 -38.83
CA ALA A 674 15.49 -16.48 -39.08
C ALA A 674 14.67 -16.27 -37.80
N VAL A 675 13.43 -15.82 -37.98
CA VAL A 675 12.39 -15.86 -36.94
C VAL A 675 11.19 -16.63 -37.47
N LEU A 676 10.68 -17.58 -36.68
CA LEU A 676 9.48 -18.34 -36.99
C LEU A 676 8.36 -18.00 -36.01
N ILE A 677 7.14 -17.81 -36.50
CA ILE A 677 5.92 -17.74 -35.69
C ILE A 677 5.12 -19.00 -35.99
N ASN A 678 4.86 -19.82 -34.97
CA ASN A 678 4.16 -21.11 -35.09
C ASN A 678 4.74 -22.01 -36.20
N GLY A 679 6.06 -21.93 -36.42
CA GLY A 679 6.78 -22.70 -37.43
C GLY A 679 6.88 -22.05 -38.82
N GLU A 680 6.23 -20.91 -39.05
CA GLU A 680 6.27 -20.19 -40.33
C GLU A 680 7.22 -19.00 -40.27
N HIS A 681 7.97 -18.75 -41.36
CA HIS A 681 8.90 -17.61 -41.43
C HIS A 681 8.17 -16.27 -41.28
N ALA A 682 8.65 -15.46 -40.35
CA ALA A 682 8.11 -14.14 -40.07
C ALA A 682 9.01 -13.02 -40.61
N LYS A 683 8.39 -11.92 -41.01
CA LYS A 683 9.12 -10.72 -41.42
C LYS A 683 9.64 -9.99 -40.18
N VAL A 684 10.96 -9.93 -40.05
CA VAL A 684 11.64 -9.17 -39.01
C VAL A 684 11.82 -7.72 -39.48
N GLN A 685 11.49 -6.78 -38.62
CA GLN A 685 11.76 -5.35 -38.81
C GLN A 685 12.90 -4.93 -37.88
N ARG A 686 13.84 -4.16 -38.41
CA ARG A 686 14.94 -3.61 -37.63
C ARG A 686 14.55 -2.25 -37.09
N GLU A 687 14.68 -2.08 -35.78
CA GLU A 687 14.44 -0.85 -35.05
C GLU A 687 15.78 -0.29 -34.53
N SER A 688 15.74 0.83 -33.80
CA SER A 688 16.94 1.41 -33.18
C SER A 688 17.45 0.52 -32.03
N GLY A 689 18.40 -0.37 -32.33
CA GLY A 689 19.06 -1.23 -31.34
C GLY A 689 18.32 -2.53 -30.99
N PHE A 690 17.21 -2.84 -31.65
CA PHE A 690 16.46 -4.09 -31.48
C PHE A 690 15.70 -4.47 -32.76
N TYR A 691 14.95 -5.56 -32.71
CA TYR A 691 14.12 -6.07 -33.79
C TYR A 691 12.68 -6.24 -33.33
N THR A 692 11.73 -6.07 -34.24
CA THR A 692 10.31 -6.32 -34.02
C THR A 692 9.75 -7.31 -35.02
N VAL A 693 8.76 -8.07 -34.56
CA VAL A 693 8.00 -9.05 -35.35
C VAL A 693 6.53 -8.93 -34.97
N ASP A 694 5.67 -8.77 -35.98
CA ASP A 694 4.23 -8.72 -35.77
C ASP A 694 3.66 -10.13 -35.67
N CYS A 695 3.09 -10.44 -34.50
CA CYS A 695 2.47 -11.71 -34.19
C CYS A 695 0.94 -11.61 -34.04
N ALA A 696 0.32 -10.47 -34.38
CA ALA A 696 -1.09 -10.18 -34.06
C ALA A 696 -2.10 -11.10 -34.78
N ASP A 697 -1.78 -11.56 -35.99
CA ASP A 697 -2.68 -12.41 -36.80
C ASP A 697 -2.80 -13.86 -36.30
N SER A 698 -2.01 -14.26 -35.32
CA SER A 698 -2.06 -15.58 -34.69
C SER A 698 -3.27 -15.69 -33.74
N LYS A 699 -4.48 -15.87 -34.29
CA LYS A 699 -5.72 -15.97 -33.49
C LYS A 699 -5.82 -17.30 -32.73
N GLY A 700 -5.95 -17.24 -31.39
CA GLY A 700 -6.70 -18.22 -30.60
C GLY A 700 -5.93 -19.28 -29.79
N SER A 701 -4.60 -19.30 -29.82
CA SER A 701 -3.78 -20.20 -28.99
C SER A 701 -2.39 -19.60 -28.81
N SER A 702 -1.73 -19.91 -27.68
CA SER A 702 -0.37 -19.49 -27.32
C SER A 702 0.55 -19.37 -28.55
N VAL A 703 1.10 -18.17 -28.77
CA VAL A 703 1.95 -17.89 -29.94
C VAL A 703 3.35 -18.37 -29.64
N LEU A 704 3.81 -19.37 -30.39
CA LEU A 704 5.18 -19.87 -30.28
C LEU A 704 6.07 -19.09 -31.25
N VAL A 705 7.07 -18.39 -30.71
CA VAL A 705 8.06 -17.68 -31.53
C VAL A 705 9.43 -18.30 -31.33
N GLU A 706 10.13 -18.50 -32.43
CA GLU A 706 11.49 -19.03 -32.45
C GLU A 706 12.41 -18.02 -33.13
N ILE A 707 13.50 -17.66 -32.45
CA ILE A 707 14.53 -16.73 -32.93
C ILE A 707 15.83 -17.52 -33.06
N MET A 708 16.45 -17.49 -34.23
CA MET A 708 17.73 -18.15 -34.51
C MET A 708 18.78 -17.12 -34.89
N LEU A 709 19.93 -17.17 -34.21
CA LEU A 709 21.12 -16.43 -34.62
C LEU A 709 21.87 -17.17 -35.73
N ALA A 710 22.69 -16.42 -36.46
CA ALA A 710 23.50 -16.91 -37.57
C ALA A 710 24.72 -17.72 -37.14
#